data_AF-A0A3R6DSW1-F1
#
_entry.id   AF-A0A3R6DSW1-F1
#
_cell.length_a   1.000
_cell.length_b   1.000
_cell.length_c   1.000
_cell.angle_alpha   90.00
_cell.angle_beta   90.00
_cell.angle_gamma   90.00
#
_symmetry.space_group_name_H-M   'P 1'
#
loop_
_entity.id
_entity.type
_entity.pdbx_description
1 polymer ?
#
loop_
_entity_poly.entity_id
_entity_poly.type
_entity_poly.pdbx_seq_one_letter_code
_entity_poly.pdbx_strand_id
1 'polypeptide(L)'
;MSFFASCKDDDGYNDADADRLPMPMFRSTQNTASSTTPYYCDIASRVDPNIALYLQQHGYKASTHVNDMRLFWYGVDGADAYELKAKVAGTSWDKAENPNLLDTVLTADQLSFLHEDLQYSTGYLYAIRALVDRNDLNNPHNSKWYGMGDGSHQVDQSRDDSRNQTGSLTTGMRYDVPSVFWTENVTKTSMDVCFMPQTEGDYEKDYKDFFKAGAEVKDGEWVFDEIRVVPSADNAQLPEHIIKPTAEQRAAGRVHIEGLESNAAYIVSGQNNNIKRYYDRQYNSTMVRMEGDPGEPILIKANTAEEAKRDTLLQNMGLQKGKIFGCEDLVATRIDTILTNYMSDNKIAEGQVFYLEGGKTYYCSSTVEMTKGFTIATNPEDIAAGKGRATILQGIGYNSEAKTAANAVNWGLCRNAQSGAENGVTLAIQPIIMLDINFHPMAWFNYFDQKGENGNPQCTITANYFMNMYSQGLSFSLSELRIERCTFSGHVRGFIRFQGPNRQIIEKLTVNDCVFYDEGGYDTNGRGYSWFAGPGNNRKSNFYKNLTFTNNTIINSPRHALITEAKNLAWPDGTTWNINVSNNTFVNFSPRSNNKSHGLMFEIKYAPDGSKITCKKNLFVFAGNKNDGARDYFQKGMIIDTKDISYDFADNYSTVVPAYDKYKSSTDPKTSLLDGMFMQNAFSNSKTGAGYNKGALNEGGEGETKIKFGDNHNGNEADAVGYQLEAGELFKSPWTIGTVNAKEKFQKDAYRYSDISGFYYNASDKVKRHPIYTKEIGDPRWRTGKSWDGGKNHTVKSGDLTY
;
A
#
# COMPACT_ATOMS: atom_id res chain seq x y z
N MET A 1 24.26 -15.66 -8.46
CA MET A 1 23.84 -16.33 -9.69
C MET A 1 23.13 -17.59 -9.27
N SER A 2 21.82 -17.63 -9.42
CA SER A 2 21.01 -18.82 -9.12
C SER A 2 21.25 -19.84 -10.24
N PHE A 3 21.54 -21.08 -9.88
CA PHE A 3 21.72 -22.18 -10.82
C PHE A 3 20.38 -22.42 -11.55
N PHE A 4 20.34 -22.05 -12.82
CA PHE A 4 19.39 -22.62 -13.76
C PHE A 4 19.85 -24.05 -14.01
N ALA A 5 19.00 -25.04 -13.72
CA ALA A 5 19.19 -26.38 -14.26
C ALA A 5 19.13 -26.25 -15.79
N SER A 6 20.25 -26.56 -16.44
CA SER A 6 20.31 -26.66 -17.88
C SER A 6 19.59 -27.94 -18.30
N CYS A 7 18.87 -27.93 -19.42
CA CYS A 7 18.39 -29.16 -20.05
C CYS A 7 19.59 -29.88 -20.71
N LYS A 8 20.44 -30.51 -19.89
CA LYS A 8 21.41 -31.51 -20.35
C LYS A 8 21.13 -32.80 -19.60
N ASP A 9 21.20 -33.90 -20.35
CA ASP A 9 20.81 -35.25 -19.93
C ASP A 9 21.64 -35.86 -18.77
N ASP A 10 22.60 -35.11 -18.20
CA ASP A 10 23.57 -35.64 -17.22
C ASP A 10 23.56 -34.93 -15.84
N ASP A 11 22.57 -34.08 -15.53
CA ASP A 11 22.49 -33.44 -14.20
C ASP A 11 21.83 -34.40 -13.16
N GLY A 12 22.62 -34.80 -12.16
CA GLY A 12 22.31 -35.85 -11.19
C GLY A 12 21.00 -35.69 -10.42
N TYR A 13 20.20 -36.76 -10.46
CA TYR A 13 18.88 -36.89 -9.85
C TYR A 13 18.99 -37.35 -8.37
N ASN A 14 18.29 -36.70 -7.44
CA ASN A 14 18.12 -37.21 -6.06
C ASN A 14 17.03 -38.30 -6.07
N ASP A 15 17.36 -39.52 -5.60
CA ASP A 15 16.56 -40.77 -5.67
C ASP A 15 15.08 -40.69 -5.22
N ALA A 16 14.64 -39.64 -4.51
CA ALA A 16 13.28 -39.57 -3.97
C ALA A 16 12.18 -39.12 -4.98
N ASP A 17 12.56 -38.51 -6.11
CA ASP A 17 11.61 -38.04 -7.14
C ASP A 17 11.64 -38.89 -8.43
N ALA A 18 12.51 -39.91 -8.52
CA ALA A 18 12.87 -40.58 -9.78
C ALA A 18 11.69 -41.34 -10.42
N ASP A 19 10.68 -41.66 -9.63
CA ASP A 19 9.48 -42.37 -10.05
C ASP A 19 8.32 -41.44 -10.48
N ARG A 20 8.52 -40.11 -10.51
CA ARG A 20 7.49 -39.15 -10.92
C ARG A 20 7.68 -38.67 -12.36
N LEU A 21 6.58 -38.34 -13.03
CA LEU A 21 6.65 -37.59 -14.28
C LEU A 21 7.34 -36.22 -14.09
N PRO A 22 8.11 -35.75 -15.08
CA PRO A 22 8.63 -34.38 -15.11
C PRO A 22 7.52 -33.34 -14.93
N MET A 23 7.83 -32.23 -14.24
CA MET A 23 6.88 -31.12 -14.09
C MET A 23 6.69 -30.40 -15.44
N PRO A 24 5.46 -30.26 -15.94
CA PRO A 24 5.20 -29.39 -17.09
C PRO A 24 5.40 -27.92 -16.70
N MET A 25 5.80 -27.08 -17.66
CA MET A 25 5.98 -25.63 -17.44
C MET A 25 5.23 -24.81 -18.49
N PHE A 26 4.58 -23.74 -18.04
CA PHE A 26 4.00 -22.74 -18.93
C PHE A 26 5.10 -21.99 -19.69
N ARG A 27 4.89 -21.71 -20.96
CA ARG A 27 5.85 -20.98 -21.80
C ARG A 27 5.79 -19.48 -21.50
N SER A 28 6.94 -18.88 -21.15
CA SER A 28 7.11 -17.44 -20.91
C SER A 28 8.42 -16.95 -21.54
N THR A 29 8.62 -15.64 -21.68
CA THR A 29 9.92 -15.13 -22.20
C THR A 29 11.11 -15.53 -21.33
N GLN A 30 10.90 -15.70 -20.02
CA GLN A 30 11.97 -15.97 -19.07
C GLN A 30 12.50 -17.41 -19.16
N ASN A 31 11.63 -18.41 -19.37
CA ASN A 31 12.05 -19.81 -19.49
C ASN A 31 12.33 -20.25 -20.93
N THR A 32 11.88 -19.49 -21.93
CA THR A 32 12.23 -19.70 -23.34
C THR A 32 13.47 -18.92 -23.77
N ALA A 33 13.97 -18.00 -22.92
CA ALA A 33 15.06 -17.06 -23.23
C ALA A 33 14.85 -16.29 -24.56
N SER A 34 13.60 -16.11 -24.99
CA SER A 34 13.24 -15.47 -26.24
C SER A 34 12.00 -14.60 -26.06
N SER A 35 12.11 -13.32 -26.44
CA SER A 35 10.97 -12.40 -26.54
C SER A 35 10.21 -12.54 -27.87
N THR A 36 10.59 -13.52 -28.70
CA THR A 36 10.06 -13.73 -30.06
C THR A 36 9.47 -15.13 -30.24
N THR A 37 9.37 -15.91 -29.16
CA THR A 37 8.67 -17.20 -29.25
C THR A 37 7.21 -16.94 -29.63
N PRO A 38 6.65 -17.63 -30.62
CA PRO A 38 5.26 -17.40 -31.02
C PRO A 38 4.25 -18.06 -30.06
N TYR A 39 4.72 -18.94 -29.16
CA TYR A 39 3.89 -19.78 -28.27
C TYR A 39 4.13 -19.47 -26.79
N TYR A 40 3.89 -18.24 -26.34
CA TYR A 40 3.95 -17.87 -24.92
C TYR A 40 2.54 -17.65 -24.35
N CYS A 41 2.40 -17.85 -23.04
CA CYS A 41 1.15 -17.58 -22.34
C CYS A 41 0.93 -16.07 -22.22
N ASP A 42 -0.23 -15.58 -22.69
CA ASP A 42 -0.64 -14.17 -22.58
C ASP A 42 -2.15 -14.07 -22.83
N ILE A 43 -2.67 -12.85 -22.72
CA ILE A 43 -3.98 -12.48 -23.25
C ILE A 43 -4.07 -12.92 -24.71
N ALA A 44 -5.14 -13.62 -25.07
CA ALA A 44 -5.28 -14.27 -26.37
C ALA A 44 -5.11 -13.29 -27.55
N SER A 45 -5.57 -12.05 -27.39
CA SER A 45 -5.44 -10.99 -28.40
C SER A 45 -4.02 -10.45 -28.61
N ARG A 46 -3.07 -10.77 -27.72
CA ARG A 46 -1.67 -10.35 -27.78
C ARG A 46 -0.73 -11.44 -28.26
N VAL A 47 -1.20 -12.68 -28.30
CA VAL A 47 -0.42 -13.80 -28.83
C VAL A 47 -0.10 -13.54 -30.32
N ASP A 48 1.07 -13.96 -30.75
CA ASP A 48 1.58 -13.70 -32.11
C ASP A 48 0.52 -14.06 -33.17
N PRO A 49 0.05 -13.10 -33.99
CA PRO A 49 -0.99 -13.36 -34.98
C PRO A 49 -0.59 -14.42 -36.03
N ASN A 50 0.70 -14.70 -36.20
CA ASN A 50 1.20 -15.70 -37.13
C ASN A 50 0.95 -17.15 -36.69
N ILE A 51 0.48 -17.41 -35.45
CA ILE A 51 0.17 -18.78 -35.01
C ILE A 51 -1.21 -19.29 -35.45
N ALA A 52 -1.98 -18.51 -36.20
CA ALA A 52 -3.33 -18.90 -36.62
C ALA A 52 -3.36 -20.27 -37.32
N LEU A 53 -2.37 -20.55 -38.18
CA LEU A 53 -2.24 -21.85 -38.85
C LEU A 53 -1.94 -22.99 -37.87
N TYR A 54 -1.08 -22.75 -36.87
CA TYR A 54 -0.78 -23.74 -35.83
C TYR A 54 -2.02 -24.09 -35.01
N LEU A 55 -2.79 -23.07 -34.59
CA LEU A 55 -4.03 -23.27 -33.85
C LEU A 55 -5.02 -24.10 -34.68
N GLN A 56 -5.20 -23.77 -35.96
CA GLN A 56 -6.07 -24.51 -36.86
C GLN A 56 -5.64 -25.97 -37.05
N GLN A 57 -4.34 -26.22 -37.27
CA GLN A 57 -3.79 -27.56 -37.48
C GLN A 57 -4.00 -28.49 -36.28
N HIS A 58 -4.02 -27.93 -35.06
CA HIS A 58 -4.19 -28.68 -33.81
C HIS A 58 -5.62 -28.60 -33.26
N GLY A 59 -6.57 -28.02 -34.01
CA GLY A 59 -7.96 -27.88 -33.59
C GLY A 59 -8.17 -26.90 -32.41
N TYR A 60 -7.19 -26.04 -32.11
CA TYR A 60 -7.29 -25.06 -31.05
C TYR A 60 -8.10 -23.84 -31.50
N LYS A 61 -9.08 -23.45 -30.68
CA LYS A 61 -9.90 -22.25 -30.92
C LYS A 61 -9.01 -20.99 -30.91
N ALA A 62 -9.21 -20.03 -31.80
CA ALA A 62 -8.57 -18.71 -31.74
C ALA A 62 -9.46 -17.70 -30.98
N SER A 63 -8.86 -16.64 -30.43
CA SER A 63 -9.60 -15.52 -29.84
C SER A 63 -8.82 -14.21 -30.00
N THR A 64 -9.56 -13.13 -30.21
CA THR A 64 -9.06 -11.75 -30.25
C THR A 64 -9.55 -10.91 -29.08
N HIS A 65 -10.19 -11.52 -28.08
CA HIS A 65 -10.71 -10.82 -26.91
C HIS A 65 -9.60 -10.56 -25.89
N VAL A 66 -9.62 -9.37 -25.28
CA VAL A 66 -8.60 -8.96 -24.29
C VAL A 66 -8.85 -9.56 -22.90
N ASN A 67 -10.00 -10.18 -22.68
CA ASN A 67 -10.35 -10.92 -21.46
C ASN A 67 -10.35 -12.44 -21.66
N ASP A 68 -9.71 -12.95 -22.72
CA ASP A 68 -9.42 -14.37 -22.86
C ASP A 68 -7.94 -14.62 -22.59
N MET A 69 -7.61 -15.71 -21.91
CA MET A 69 -6.23 -16.09 -21.62
C MET A 69 -5.82 -17.31 -22.44
N ARG A 70 -4.68 -17.22 -23.11
CA ARG A 70 -4.08 -18.35 -23.84
C ARG A 70 -2.92 -18.92 -23.03
N LEU A 71 -2.93 -20.23 -22.84
CA LEU A 71 -1.85 -20.96 -22.19
C LEU A 71 -1.19 -21.93 -23.19
N PHE A 72 0.12 -22.10 -23.06
CA PHE A 72 0.94 -23.08 -23.77
C PHE A 72 1.94 -23.72 -22.81
N TRP A 73 2.20 -25.01 -22.97
CA TRP A 73 3.22 -25.76 -22.22
C TRP A 73 3.96 -26.74 -23.12
N TYR A 74 5.02 -27.33 -22.58
CA TYR A 74 5.71 -28.45 -23.24
C TYR A 74 5.08 -29.76 -22.80
N GLY A 75 4.95 -30.69 -23.76
CA GLY A 75 4.49 -32.04 -23.47
C GLY A 75 5.51 -32.78 -22.58
N VAL A 76 5.00 -33.68 -21.75
CA VAL A 76 5.78 -34.58 -20.89
C VAL A 76 5.60 -36.00 -21.43
N ASP A 77 6.70 -36.64 -21.81
CA ASP A 77 6.69 -38.02 -22.28
C ASP A 77 6.19 -38.96 -21.19
N GLY A 78 5.28 -39.87 -21.55
CA GLY A 78 4.65 -40.80 -20.61
C GLY A 78 3.46 -40.23 -19.84
N ALA A 79 3.09 -38.96 -20.04
CA ALA A 79 1.85 -38.41 -19.49
C ALA A 79 0.61 -38.94 -20.25
N ASP A 80 -0.39 -39.41 -19.51
CA ASP A 80 -1.72 -39.76 -20.05
C ASP A 80 -2.61 -38.51 -20.19
N ALA A 81 -2.41 -37.52 -19.33
CA ALA A 81 -3.17 -36.28 -19.28
C ALA A 81 -2.43 -35.17 -18.52
N TYR A 82 -3.01 -33.96 -18.53
CA TYR A 82 -2.60 -32.85 -17.68
C TYR A 82 -3.77 -32.39 -16.81
N GLU A 83 -3.51 -32.05 -15.55
CA GLU A 83 -4.49 -31.35 -14.73
C GLU A 83 -4.14 -29.86 -14.71
N LEU A 84 -5.08 -29.02 -15.13
CA LEU A 84 -4.95 -27.58 -15.15
C LEU A 84 -5.88 -26.97 -14.10
N LYS A 85 -5.32 -26.14 -13.23
CA LYS A 85 -6.08 -25.30 -12.30
C LYS A 85 -5.89 -23.83 -12.59
N ALA A 86 -6.93 -23.04 -12.39
CA ALA A 86 -6.84 -21.59 -12.42
C ALA A 86 -7.75 -20.93 -11.40
N LYS A 87 -7.26 -19.84 -10.81
CA LYS A 87 -8.01 -19.06 -9.82
C LYS A 87 -7.74 -17.57 -9.97
N VAL A 88 -8.64 -16.74 -9.45
CA VAL A 88 -8.36 -15.31 -9.25
C VAL A 88 -7.27 -15.16 -8.19
N ALA A 89 -6.30 -14.28 -8.42
CA ALA A 89 -5.23 -14.02 -7.47
C ALA A 89 -5.80 -13.61 -6.10
N GLY A 90 -5.34 -14.25 -5.03
CA GLY A 90 -5.85 -14.04 -3.67
C GLY A 90 -6.95 -14.99 -3.22
N THR A 91 -7.50 -15.84 -4.10
CA THR A 91 -8.49 -16.87 -3.73
C THR A 91 -7.83 -18.23 -3.44
N SER A 92 -8.58 -19.22 -2.95
CA SER A 92 -8.03 -20.55 -2.61
C SER A 92 -7.79 -21.45 -3.84
N TRP A 93 -6.82 -22.36 -3.72
CA TRP A 93 -6.61 -23.49 -4.65
C TRP A 93 -7.45 -24.72 -4.28
N ASP A 94 -8.15 -24.67 -3.14
CA ASP A 94 -9.13 -25.68 -2.74
C ASP A 94 -10.51 -25.35 -3.31
N LYS A 95 -11.14 -26.33 -3.97
CA LYS A 95 -12.45 -26.19 -4.60
C LYS A 95 -13.57 -25.98 -3.58
N ALA A 96 -13.44 -26.52 -2.36
CA ALA A 96 -14.41 -26.32 -1.29
C ALA A 96 -14.40 -24.87 -0.79
N GLU A 97 -13.22 -24.24 -0.78
CA GLU A 97 -13.03 -22.84 -0.38
C GLU A 97 -13.21 -21.86 -1.56
N ASN A 98 -13.06 -22.33 -2.80
CA ASN A 98 -13.21 -21.55 -4.02
C ASN A 98 -14.07 -22.29 -5.06
N PRO A 99 -15.41 -22.12 -5.01
CA PRO A 99 -16.31 -22.73 -5.98
C PRO A 99 -16.01 -22.35 -7.44
N ASN A 100 -15.42 -21.16 -7.67
CA ASN A 100 -15.08 -20.63 -8.98
C ASN A 100 -13.71 -21.10 -9.51
N LEU A 101 -13.01 -21.98 -8.78
CA LEU A 101 -11.75 -22.57 -9.22
C LEU A 101 -11.95 -23.34 -10.55
N LEU A 102 -11.22 -22.98 -11.60
CA LEU A 102 -11.06 -23.85 -12.75
C LEU A 102 -10.24 -25.06 -12.29
N ASP A 103 -10.77 -26.25 -12.51
CA ASP A 103 -10.10 -27.52 -12.22
C ASP A 103 -10.51 -28.51 -13.30
N THR A 104 -9.61 -28.79 -14.24
CA THR A 104 -9.94 -29.55 -15.44
C THR A 104 -8.79 -30.47 -15.86
N VAL A 105 -9.15 -31.61 -16.44
CA VAL A 105 -8.21 -32.59 -16.98
C VAL A 105 -8.20 -32.47 -18.50
N LEU A 106 -7.02 -32.26 -19.06
CA LEU A 106 -6.74 -32.11 -20.49
C LEU A 106 -6.06 -33.38 -21.00
N THR A 107 -6.29 -33.75 -22.26
CA THR A 107 -5.65 -34.92 -22.86
C THR A 107 -4.16 -34.69 -23.12
N ALA A 108 -3.36 -35.77 -23.20
CA ALA A 108 -1.92 -35.68 -23.42
C ALA A 108 -1.50 -34.93 -24.72
N ASP A 109 -2.35 -34.97 -25.76
CA ASP A 109 -2.13 -34.28 -27.05
C ASP A 109 -2.53 -32.79 -27.02
N GLN A 110 -3.23 -32.35 -25.98
CA GLN A 110 -3.57 -30.94 -25.79
C GLN A 110 -2.40 -30.23 -25.09
N LEU A 111 -1.73 -29.33 -25.82
CA LEU A 111 -0.61 -28.51 -25.31
C LEU A 111 -0.93 -27.01 -25.27
N SER A 112 -2.21 -26.67 -25.49
CA SER A 112 -2.74 -25.33 -25.37
C SER A 112 -4.12 -25.32 -24.72
N PHE A 113 -4.42 -24.25 -23.98
CA PHE A 113 -5.73 -24.03 -23.39
C PHE A 113 -6.16 -22.57 -23.60
N LEU A 114 -7.44 -22.37 -23.94
CA LEU A 114 -8.08 -21.05 -23.99
C LEU A 114 -9.04 -20.94 -22.81
N HIS A 115 -8.75 -20.02 -21.89
CA HIS A 115 -9.66 -19.67 -20.81
C HIS A 115 -10.46 -18.44 -21.25
N GLU A 116 -11.73 -18.64 -21.59
CA GLU A 116 -12.58 -17.61 -22.21
C GLU A 116 -13.45 -16.86 -21.20
N ASP A 117 -13.87 -15.66 -21.61
CA ASP A 117 -14.88 -14.82 -20.93
C ASP A 117 -14.53 -14.58 -19.47
N LEU A 118 -13.27 -14.21 -19.23
CA LEU A 118 -12.79 -13.86 -17.91
C LEU A 118 -13.18 -12.43 -17.56
N GLN A 119 -13.13 -12.11 -16.27
CA GLN A 119 -13.33 -10.74 -15.85
C GLN A 119 -12.17 -9.86 -16.32
N TYR A 120 -12.48 -8.63 -16.73
CA TYR A 120 -11.50 -7.64 -17.16
C TYR A 120 -10.62 -7.15 -15.99
N SER A 121 -9.44 -6.62 -16.30
CA SER A 121 -8.48 -6.07 -15.33
C SER A 121 -8.15 -6.99 -14.14
N THR A 122 -8.28 -8.31 -14.31
CA THR A 122 -8.23 -9.30 -13.23
C THR A 122 -7.02 -10.21 -13.40
N GLY A 123 -6.21 -10.34 -12.35
CA GLY A 123 -5.10 -11.28 -12.28
C GLY A 123 -5.57 -12.71 -12.00
N TYR A 124 -5.22 -13.64 -12.88
CA TYR A 124 -5.43 -15.08 -12.72
C TYR A 124 -4.11 -15.81 -12.49
N LEU A 125 -4.11 -16.73 -11.53
CA LEU A 125 -3.02 -17.67 -11.32
C LEU A 125 -3.38 -19.00 -11.98
N TYR A 126 -2.39 -19.61 -12.62
CA TYR A 126 -2.53 -20.89 -13.33
C TYR A 126 -1.53 -21.89 -12.78
N ALA A 127 -1.97 -23.14 -12.66
CA ALA A 127 -1.14 -24.26 -12.21
C ALA A 127 -1.40 -25.51 -13.04
N ILE A 128 -0.36 -26.30 -13.29
CA ILE A 128 -0.44 -27.49 -14.13
C ILE A 128 0.42 -28.61 -13.56
N ARG A 129 -0.04 -29.86 -13.71
CA ARG A 129 0.75 -31.08 -13.47
C ARG A 129 0.47 -32.14 -14.54
N ALA A 130 1.44 -33.01 -14.78
CA ALA A 130 1.29 -34.16 -15.65
C ALA A 130 0.77 -35.37 -14.84
N LEU A 131 -0.14 -36.13 -15.45
CA LEU A 131 -0.79 -37.29 -14.86
C LEU A 131 -0.33 -38.57 -15.55
N VAL A 132 -0.01 -39.60 -14.76
CA VAL A 132 0.28 -40.95 -15.29
C VAL A 132 -1.00 -41.71 -15.66
N ASP A 133 -2.13 -41.38 -15.00
CA ASP A 133 -3.47 -41.89 -15.29
C ASP A 133 -4.48 -40.78 -15.04
N ARG A 134 -5.23 -40.40 -16.08
CA ARG A 134 -6.26 -39.35 -16.00
C ARG A 134 -7.39 -39.66 -15.00
N ASN A 135 -7.55 -40.92 -14.59
CA ASN A 135 -8.59 -41.37 -13.67
C ASN A 135 -8.11 -41.45 -12.21
N ASP A 136 -6.81 -41.28 -11.94
CA ASP A 136 -6.24 -41.28 -10.59
C ASP A 136 -5.42 -40.00 -10.33
N LEU A 137 -6.11 -38.93 -9.94
CA LEU A 137 -5.50 -37.64 -9.60
C LEU A 137 -4.60 -37.71 -8.35
N ASN A 138 -4.68 -38.76 -7.54
CA ASN A 138 -3.90 -38.90 -6.31
C ASN A 138 -2.69 -39.82 -6.48
N ASN A 139 -2.43 -40.30 -7.70
CA ASN A 139 -1.31 -41.19 -7.97
C ASN A 139 0.02 -40.53 -7.56
N PRO A 140 0.86 -41.21 -6.73
CA PRO A 140 2.13 -40.65 -6.26
C PRO A 140 3.17 -40.43 -7.38
N HIS A 141 3.01 -41.08 -8.54
CA HIS A 141 3.85 -40.94 -9.72
C HIS A 141 3.48 -39.74 -10.61
N ASN A 142 2.36 -39.05 -10.32
CA ASN A 142 2.04 -37.78 -10.96
C ASN A 142 3.16 -36.75 -10.71
N SER A 143 3.35 -35.83 -11.65
CA SER A 143 4.33 -34.76 -11.45
C SER A 143 3.93 -33.89 -10.25
N LYS A 144 4.92 -33.19 -9.69
CA LYS A 144 4.64 -32.04 -8.82
C LYS A 144 3.90 -30.94 -9.61
N TRP A 145 3.25 -30.04 -8.89
CA TRP A 145 2.55 -28.90 -9.48
C TRP A 145 3.53 -27.79 -9.88
N TYR A 146 3.44 -27.34 -11.12
CA TYR A 146 3.93 -26.02 -11.53
C TYR A 146 2.84 -24.97 -11.30
N GLY A 147 3.16 -23.72 -10.98
CA GLY A 147 2.18 -22.64 -10.84
C GLY A 147 1.60 -22.40 -9.44
N MET A 148 1.73 -23.38 -8.53
CA MET A 148 1.09 -23.32 -7.21
C MET A 148 1.81 -22.40 -6.21
N GLY A 149 3.14 -22.26 -6.33
CA GLY A 149 4.04 -21.31 -5.65
C GLY A 149 3.87 -21.11 -4.13
N ASP A 150 4.96 -21.24 -3.36
CA ASP A 150 4.98 -20.89 -1.92
C ASP A 150 5.29 -19.41 -1.63
N GLY A 151 5.35 -18.57 -2.66
CA GLY A 151 5.66 -17.14 -2.59
C GLY A 151 7.15 -16.79 -2.54
N SER A 152 8.05 -17.78 -2.41
CA SER A 152 9.50 -17.58 -2.39
C SER A 152 10.18 -17.85 -3.75
N HIS A 153 9.55 -18.68 -4.59
CA HIS A 153 9.99 -18.98 -5.95
C HIS A 153 9.09 -18.30 -6.97
N GLN A 154 9.36 -17.02 -7.26
CA GLN A 154 8.61 -16.25 -8.27
C GLN A 154 8.61 -16.94 -9.64
N VAL A 155 9.63 -17.72 -9.97
CA VAL A 155 9.77 -18.47 -11.24
C VAL A 155 8.75 -19.61 -11.42
N ASP A 156 8.07 -20.01 -10.36
CA ASP A 156 7.03 -21.05 -10.39
C ASP A 156 5.64 -20.46 -10.62
N GLN A 157 5.51 -19.18 -10.94
CA GLN A 157 4.24 -18.51 -11.23
C GLN A 157 4.18 -18.06 -12.69
N SER A 158 2.97 -17.96 -13.25
CA SER A 158 2.76 -17.39 -14.59
C SER A 158 3.34 -15.96 -14.70
N ARG A 159 3.74 -15.49 -15.89
CA ARG A 159 4.41 -14.19 -16.03
C ARG A 159 3.69 -13.32 -17.06
N ASP A 160 3.28 -12.11 -16.66
CA ASP A 160 2.82 -11.08 -17.59
C ASP A 160 4.05 -10.33 -18.12
N ASP A 161 4.49 -10.74 -19.31
CA ASP A 161 5.68 -10.21 -19.97
C ASP A 161 5.52 -8.74 -20.38
N SER A 162 4.31 -8.31 -20.73
CA SER A 162 4.03 -6.92 -21.12
C SER A 162 4.20 -5.94 -19.95
N ARG A 163 3.95 -6.40 -18.72
CA ARG A 163 4.09 -5.61 -17.49
C ARG A 163 5.39 -5.88 -16.74
N ASN A 164 6.22 -6.81 -17.24
CA ASN A 164 7.41 -7.32 -16.56
C ASN A 164 7.08 -7.76 -15.11
N GLN A 165 5.96 -8.45 -14.94
CA GLN A 165 5.46 -8.90 -13.64
C GLN A 165 5.40 -10.43 -13.59
N THR A 166 6.10 -11.00 -12.62
CA THR A 166 6.00 -12.42 -12.29
C THR A 166 4.86 -12.62 -11.29
N GLY A 167 3.95 -13.56 -11.55
CA GLY A 167 2.79 -13.83 -10.70
C GLY A 167 1.52 -14.22 -11.47
N SER A 168 0.50 -13.37 -11.42
CA SER A 168 -0.77 -13.59 -12.13
C SER A 168 -0.70 -13.09 -13.57
N LEU A 169 -1.31 -13.81 -14.51
CA LEU A 169 -1.63 -13.27 -15.83
C LEU A 169 -2.88 -12.39 -15.71
N THR A 170 -2.74 -11.10 -15.98
CA THR A 170 -3.83 -10.12 -15.82
C THR A 170 -4.51 -9.85 -17.14
N THR A 171 -5.84 -10.03 -17.20
CA THR A 171 -6.66 -9.68 -18.37
C THR A 171 -6.54 -8.19 -18.73
N GLY A 172 -6.93 -7.85 -19.96
CA GLY A 172 -6.91 -6.48 -20.46
C GLY A 172 -7.89 -5.58 -19.73
N MET A 173 -7.69 -4.27 -19.84
CA MET A 173 -8.69 -3.30 -19.37
C MET A 173 -9.98 -3.48 -20.17
N ARG A 174 -11.11 -3.34 -19.49
CA ARG A 174 -12.40 -3.22 -20.17
C ARG A 174 -12.39 -1.96 -21.02
N TYR A 175 -12.93 -2.05 -22.23
CA TYR A 175 -13.25 -0.88 -23.03
C TYR A 175 -14.21 0.04 -22.26
N ASP A 176 -14.28 1.32 -22.64
CA ASP A 176 -15.20 2.25 -22.00
C ASP A 176 -16.66 1.81 -22.24
N VAL A 177 -17.48 1.89 -21.19
CA VAL A 177 -18.91 1.58 -21.20
C VAL A 177 -19.70 2.82 -20.75
N PRO A 178 -20.92 3.04 -21.28
CA PRO A 178 -21.74 4.18 -20.87
C PRO A 178 -22.14 4.07 -19.40
N SER A 179 -22.24 5.22 -18.72
CA SER A 179 -22.64 5.29 -17.31
C SER A 179 -24.16 5.35 -17.18
N VAL A 180 -24.82 4.23 -17.47
CA VAL A 180 -26.28 4.13 -17.56
C VAL A 180 -26.94 4.02 -16.19
N PHE A 181 -26.32 3.29 -15.25
CA PHE A 181 -26.93 2.92 -13.96
C PHE A 181 -26.29 3.66 -12.78
N TRP A 182 -27.10 4.06 -11.79
CA TRP A 182 -26.65 4.55 -10.49
C TRP A 182 -27.67 4.22 -9.40
N THR A 183 -27.30 4.45 -8.14
CA THR A 183 -28.17 4.21 -6.99
C THR A 183 -28.54 5.53 -6.31
N GLU A 184 -29.81 5.68 -5.95
CA GLU A 184 -30.35 6.81 -5.17
C GLU A 184 -31.17 6.29 -3.99
N ASN A 185 -31.53 7.19 -3.06
CA ASN A 185 -32.47 6.91 -1.98
C ASN A 185 -32.13 5.63 -1.20
N VAL A 186 -30.84 5.39 -0.99
CA VAL A 186 -30.34 4.23 -0.23
C VAL A 186 -30.79 4.41 1.22
N THR A 187 -31.52 3.44 1.74
CA THR A 187 -31.93 3.37 3.13
C THR A 187 -31.23 2.20 3.83
N LYS A 188 -31.71 1.80 5.00
CA LYS A 188 -31.24 0.59 5.67
C LYS A 188 -31.67 -0.70 4.96
N THR A 189 -32.76 -0.69 4.21
CA THR A 189 -33.35 -1.94 3.67
C THR A 189 -33.90 -1.82 2.25
N SER A 190 -33.72 -0.67 1.61
CA SER A 190 -34.18 -0.42 0.26
C SER A 190 -33.28 0.59 -0.44
N MET A 191 -33.35 0.63 -1.77
CA MET A 191 -32.72 1.65 -2.59
C MET A 191 -33.48 1.80 -3.91
N ASP A 192 -33.29 2.94 -4.56
CA ASP A 192 -33.65 3.10 -5.97
C ASP A 192 -32.45 2.77 -6.85
N VAL A 193 -32.64 1.89 -7.82
CA VAL A 193 -31.72 1.74 -8.95
C VAL A 193 -32.25 2.61 -10.08
N CYS A 194 -31.55 3.71 -10.32
CA CYS A 194 -31.87 4.66 -11.36
C CYS A 194 -31.07 4.38 -12.62
N PHE A 195 -31.65 4.72 -13.77
CA PHE A 195 -30.99 4.55 -15.06
C PHE A 195 -31.46 5.56 -16.09
N MET A 196 -30.55 5.92 -17.00
CA MET A 196 -30.82 6.79 -18.14
C MET A 196 -30.79 5.96 -19.43
N PRO A 197 -31.96 5.55 -19.96
CA PRO A 197 -32.00 4.66 -21.11
C PRO A 197 -31.59 5.36 -22.39
N GLN A 198 -31.74 6.68 -22.48
CA GLN A 198 -31.40 7.45 -23.67
C GLN A 198 -29.89 7.50 -23.89
N THR A 199 -29.51 7.39 -25.16
CA THR A 199 -28.13 7.55 -25.60
C THR A 199 -27.67 9.01 -25.49
N GLU A 200 -26.37 9.19 -25.33
CA GLU A 200 -25.72 10.50 -25.21
C GLU A 200 -24.84 10.79 -26.43
N GLY A 201 -24.74 12.06 -26.84
CA GLY A 201 -23.73 12.53 -27.80
C GLY A 201 -23.49 11.64 -29.02
N ASP A 202 -22.20 11.44 -29.35
CA ASP A 202 -21.71 10.65 -30.49
C ASP A 202 -21.39 9.20 -30.01
N TYR A 203 -22.34 8.57 -29.33
CA TYR A 203 -22.15 7.32 -28.56
C TYR A 203 -21.50 6.18 -29.35
N GLU A 204 -21.75 6.06 -30.65
CA GLU A 204 -21.12 5.01 -31.49
C GLU A 204 -19.61 5.18 -31.60
N LYS A 205 -19.15 6.42 -31.57
CA LYS A 205 -17.74 6.77 -31.62
C LYS A 205 -17.10 6.63 -30.24
N ASP A 206 -17.78 7.14 -29.21
CA ASP A 206 -17.26 7.14 -27.83
C ASP A 206 -17.19 5.73 -27.23
N TYR A 207 -18.12 4.85 -27.63
CA TYR A 207 -18.23 3.46 -27.15
C TYR A 207 -17.98 2.42 -28.26
N LYS A 208 -17.18 2.76 -29.28
CA LYS A 208 -16.93 1.91 -30.46
C LYS A 208 -16.59 0.45 -30.12
N ASP A 209 -15.71 0.22 -29.14
CA ASP A 209 -15.29 -1.13 -28.79
C ASP A 209 -16.36 -1.90 -27.99
N PHE A 210 -17.27 -1.20 -27.29
CA PHE A 210 -18.45 -1.81 -26.68
C PHE A 210 -19.44 -2.32 -27.74
N PHE A 211 -19.65 -1.56 -28.83
CA PHE A 211 -20.43 -2.03 -29.98
C PHE A 211 -19.79 -3.22 -30.68
N LYS A 212 -18.46 -3.24 -30.85
CA LYS A 212 -17.77 -4.42 -31.38
C LYS A 212 -17.95 -5.66 -30.49
N ALA A 213 -18.15 -5.48 -29.19
CA ALA A 213 -18.44 -6.54 -28.24
C ALA A 213 -19.93 -6.95 -28.21
N GLY A 214 -20.78 -6.29 -29.00
CA GLY A 214 -22.18 -6.64 -29.18
C GLY A 214 -23.19 -5.70 -28.52
N ALA A 215 -22.78 -4.53 -28.01
CA ALA A 215 -23.73 -3.53 -27.50
C ALA A 215 -24.80 -3.15 -28.53
N GLU A 216 -26.02 -2.90 -28.06
CA GLU A 216 -27.18 -2.62 -28.90
C GLU A 216 -27.85 -1.32 -28.47
N VAL A 217 -28.27 -0.54 -29.46
CA VAL A 217 -29.15 0.62 -29.31
C VAL A 217 -30.38 0.40 -30.16
N LYS A 218 -31.55 0.67 -29.60
CA LYS A 218 -32.83 0.60 -30.31
C LYS A 218 -33.63 1.86 -30.02
N ASP A 219 -34.09 2.51 -31.09
CA ASP A 219 -34.93 3.72 -31.00
C ASP A 219 -34.29 4.85 -30.17
N GLY A 220 -32.96 4.97 -30.21
CA GLY A 220 -32.19 5.97 -29.44
C GLY A 220 -31.90 5.57 -27.99
N GLU A 221 -32.33 4.39 -27.56
CA GLU A 221 -32.12 3.87 -26.20
C GLU A 221 -31.11 2.71 -26.14
N TRP A 222 -30.32 2.69 -25.07
CA TRP A 222 -29.51 1.54 -24.67
C TRP A 222 -30.40 0.33 -24.38
N VAL A 223 -30.09 -0.81 -25.01
CA VAL A 223 -30.82 -2.07 -24.78
C VAL A 223 -30.32 -2.73 -23.50
N PHE A 224 -31.19 -2.90 -22.53
CA PHE A 224 -31.00 -3.75 -21.36
C PHE A 224 -32.34 -4.38 -20.96
N ASP A 225 -32.31 -5.60 -20.44
CA ASP A 225 -33.49 -6.39 -20.07
C ASP A 225 -33.46 -6.89 -18.62
N GLU A 226 -32.31 -6.80 -17.96
CA GLU A 226 -32.11 -7.29 -16.60
C GLU A 226 -31.27 -6.30 -15.77
N ILE A 227 -31.68 -6.08 -14.52
CA ILE A 227 -30.89 -5.43 -13.47
C ILE A 227 -30.58 -6.50 -12.44
N ARG A 228 -29.30 -6.64 -12.09
CA ARG A 228 -28.86 -7.51 -10.98
C ARG A 228 -28.39 -6.69 -9.81
N VAL A 229 -28.87 -7.06 -8.62
CA VAL A 229 -28.34 -6.64 -7.33
C VAL A 229 -27.79 -7.87 -6.63
N VAL A 230 -26.47 -7.98 -6.62
CA VAL A 230 -25.76 -9.16 -6.11
C VAL A 230 -25.07 -8.77 -4.80
N PRO A 231 -25.22 -9.52 -3.71
CA PRO A 231 -24.44 -9.27 -2.51
C PRO A 231 -22.94 -9.38 -2.81
N SER A 232 -22.17 -8.48 -2.22
CA SER A 232 -20.71 -8.56 -2.24
C SER A 232 -20.21 -9.80 -1.52
N ALA A 233 -18.94 -10.15 -1.68
CA ALA A 233 -18.34 -11.25 -0.96
C ALA A 233 -18.27 -11.03 0.56
N ASP A 234 -18.36 -9.78 1.03
CA ASP A 234 -18.49 -9.48 2.47
C ASP A 234 -19.82 -10.05 3.04
N ASN A 235 -20.83 -10.25 2.19
CA ASN A 235 -22.16 -10.74 2.58
C ASN A 235 -22.71 -11.78 1.59
N ALA A 236 -21.86 -12.67 1.07
CA ALA A 236 -22.17 -13.61 0.00
C ALA A 236 -23.36 -14.56 0.28
N GLN A 237 -23.72 -14.73 1.56
CA GLN A 237 -24.84 -15.55 2.01
C GLN A 237 -26.22 -14.93 1.75
N LEU A 238 -26.29 -13.63 1.45
CA LEU A 238 -27.54 -12.93 1.21
C LEU A 238 -28.09 -13.27 -0.20
N PRO A 239 -29.41 -13.16 -0.43
CA PRO A 239 -29.98 -13.46 -1.73
C PRO A 239 -29.61 -12.41 -2.79
N GLU A 240 -29.45 -12.85 -4.05
CA GLU A 240 -29.43 -11.94 -5.20
C GLU A 240 -30.85 -11.49 -5.57
N HIS A 241 -30.98 -10.27 -6.08
CA HIS A 241 -32.21 -9.77 -6.67
C HIS A 241 -32.00 -9.59 -8.17
N ILE A 242 -32.80 -10.30 -8.97
CA ILE A 242 -32.83 -10.20 -10.43
C ILE A 242 -34.14 -9.52 -10.83
N ILE A 243 -34.03 -8.35 -11.44
CA ILE A 243 -35.18 -7.54 -11.85
C ILE A 243 -35.22 -7.47 -13.37
N LYS A 244 -36.39 -7.73 -13.96
CA LYS A 244 -36.71 -7.38 -15.34
C LYS A 244 -37.58 -6.13 -15.33
N PRO A 245 -37.04 -4.94 -15.68
CA PRO A 245 -37.79 -3.68 -15.58
C PRO A 245 -39.07 -3.70 -16.41
N THR A 246 -40.20 -3.30 -15.83
CA THR A 246 -41.45 -3.13 -16.58
C THR A 246 -41.40 -1.90 -17.49
N ALA A 247 -42.35 -1.77 -18.41
CA ALA A 247 -42.46 -0.59 -19.27
C ALA A 247 -42.62 0.71 -18.46
N GLU A 248 -43.39 0.67 -17.37
CA GLU A 248 -43.60 1.80 -16.46
C GLU A 248 -42.31 2.17 -15.72
N GLN A 249 -41.56 1.17 -15.24
CA GLN A 249 -40.26 1.40 -14.58
C GLN A 249 -39.22 1.95 -15.55
N ARG A 250 -39.19 1.46 -16.80
CA ARG A 250 -38.33 2.02 -17.84
C ARG A 250 -38.69 3.47 -18.14
N ALA A 251 -39.98 3.80 -18.24
CA ALA A 251 -40.45 5.17 -18.45
C ALA A 251 -40.12 6.10 -17.26
N ALA A 252 -40.15 5.57 -16.03
CA ALA A 252 -39.78 6.31 -14.82
C ALA A 252 -38.25 6.47 -14.65
N GLY A 253 -37.43 5.74 -15.40
CA GLY A 253 -35.98 5.74 -15.28
C GLY A 253 -35.47 5.16 -13.95
N ARG A 254 -36.28 4.35 -13.25
CA ARG A 254 -35.90 3.77 -11.95
C ARG A 254 -36.69 2.52 -11.58
N VAL A 255 -36.09 1.70 -10.73
CA VAL A 255 -36.74 0.59 -10.00
C VAL A 255 -36.48 0.77 -8.51
N HIS A 256 -37.54 0.70 -7.70
CA HIS A 256 -37.41 0.60 -6.25
C HIS A 256 -37.18 -0.86 -5.83
N ILE A 257 -36.18 -1.10 -5.00
CA ILE A 257 -35.80 -2.44 -4.52
C ILE A 257 -35.94 -2.46 -3.00
N GLU A 258 -36.76 -3.39 -2.49
CA GLU A 258 -36.94 -3.67 -1.07
C GLU A 258 -36.35 -5.02 -0.67
N GLY A 259 -36.28 -5.28 0.64
CA GLY A 259 -35.82 -6.56 1.19
C GLY A 259 -34.30 -6.69 1.25
N LEU A 260 -33.58 -5.57 1.19
CA LEU A 260 -32.13 -5.54 1.38
C LEU A 260 -31.80 -5.51 2.88
N GLU A 261 -30.64 -6.04 3.24
CA GLU A 261 -30.15 -6.03 4.62
C GLU A 261 -29.31 -4.78 4.93
N SER A 262 -29.52 -4.19 6.12
CA SER A 262 -28.75 -3.05 6.61
C SER A 262 -27.26 -3.37 6.72
N ASN A 263 -26.40 -2.39 6.43
CA ASN A 263 -24.94 -2.48 6.41
C ASN A 263 -24.33 -3.49 5.43
N ALA A 264 -25.14 -4.27 4.73
CA ALA A 264 -24.65 -5.17 3.69
C ALA A 264 -24.20 -4.36 2.48
N ALA A 265 -23.20 -4.89 1.75
CA ALA A 265 -22.76 -4.30 0.50
C ALA A 265 -23.28 -5.10 -0.70
N TYR A 266 -23.84 -4.41 -1.68
CA TYR A 266 -24.39 -4.97 -2.92
C TYR A 266 -23.72 -4.35 -4.15
N ILE A 267 -23.71 -5.13 -5.23
CA ILE A 267 -23.22 -4.74 -6.54
C ILE A 267 -24.41 -4.68 -7.48
N VAL A 268 -24.62 -3.51 -8.06
CA VAL A 268 -25.70 -3.23 -9.01
C VAL A 268 -25.12 -3.18 -10.42
N SER A 269 -25.72 -3.91 -11.35
CA SER A 269 -25.37 -3.87 -12.77
C SER A 269 -26.60 -4.06 -13.65
N GLY A 270 -26.70 -3.29 -14.73
CA GLY A 270 -27.63 -3.58 -15.82
C GLY A 270 -27.02 -4.50 -16.86
N GLN A 271 -27.83 -5.33 -17.50
CA GLN A 271 -27.38 -6.34 -18.46
C GLN A 271 -28.24 -6.35 -19.74
N ASN A 272 -27.57 -6.54 -20.88
CA ASN A 272 -28.19 -6.91 -22.15
C ASN A 272 -27.97 -8.40 -22.44
N ASN A 273 -28.93 -9.24 -22.06
CA ASN A 273 -28.80 -10.69 -22.22
C ASN A 273 -28.86 -11.18 -23.68
N ASN A 274 -29.04 -10.29 -24.66
CA ASN A 274 -28.80 -10.62 -26.08
C ASN A 274 -27.30 -10.90 -26.35
N ILE A 275 -26.41 -10.35 -25.52
CA ILE A 275 -24.97 -10.55 -25.62
C ILE A 275 -24.58 -11.81 -24.83
N LYS A 276 -23.95 -12.77 -25.53
CA LYS A 276 -23.62 -14.08 -24.98
C LYS A 276 -22.53 -14.04 -23.88
N ARG A 277 -21.52 -13.17 -24.05
CA ARG A 277 -20.37 -13.08 -23.13
C ARG A 277 -20.77 -12.31 -21.88
N TYR A 278 -20.55 -12.91 -20.71
CA TYR A 278 -21.09 -12.46 -19.43
C TYR A 278 -20.54 -11.10 -19.00
N TYR A 279 -19.26 -10.85 -19.23
CA TYR A 279 -18.68 -9.55 -18.88
C TYR A 279 -18.89 -8.51 -19.98
N ASP A 280 -19.20 -8.92 -21.21
CA ASP A 280 -19.48 -7.99 -22.31
C ASP A 280 -20.92 -7.47 -22.25
N ARG A 281 -21.86 -8.25 -21.72
CA ARG A 281 -23.28 -7.85 -21.61
C ARG A 281 -23.59 -6.83 -20.52
N GLN A 282 -22.67 -6.61 -19.58
CA GLN A 282 -22.88 -5.70 -18.45
C GLN A 282 -22.71 -4.24 -18.90
N TYR A 283 -23.48 -3.34 -18.31
CA TYR A 283 -23.19 -1.90 -18.39
C TYR A 283 -22.13 -1.52 -17.33
N ASN A 284 -22.14 -0.27 -16.87
CA ASN A 284 -21.41 0.11 -15.68
C ASN A 284 -22.00 -0.57 -14.44
N SER A 285 -21.13 -0.84 -13.46
CA SER A 285 -21.50 -1.45 -12.18
C SER A 285 -21.21 -0.50 -11.03
N THR A 286 -22.08 -0.47 -10.04
CA THR A 286 -21.91 0.34 -8.81
C THR A 286 -21.93 -0.57 -7.59
N MET A 287 -21.06 -0.32 -6.63
CA MET A 287 -21.12 -0.98 -5.33
C MET A 287 -21.70 -0.01 -4.31
N VAL A 288 -22.71 -0.46 -3.58
CA VAL A 288 -23.42 0.34 -2.59
C VAL A 288 -23.43 -0.42 -1.27
N ARG A 289 -23.12 0.27 -0.18
CA ARG A 289 -23.34 -0.25 1.16
C ARG A 289 -24.63 0.36 1.70
N MET A 290 -25.54 -0.50 2.18
CA MET A 290 -26.80 -0.06 2.78
C MET A 290 -26.51 0.72 4.06
N GLU A 291 -27.37 1.70 4.36
CA GLU A 291 -27.19 2.52 5.54
C GLU A 291 -27.37 1.68 6.83
N GLY A 292 -26.84 2.22 7.92
CA GLY A 292 -27.08 1.75 9.28
C GLY A 292 -26.51 2.74 10.30
N ASP A 293 -26.93 2.58 11.54
CA ASP A 293 -26.48 3.45 12.63
C ASP A 293 -25.35 2.76 13.40
N PRO A 294 -24.19 3.42 13.59
CA PRO A 294 -23.16 2.92 14.49
C PRO A 294 -23.74 2.64 15.88
N GLY A 295 -23.36 1.51 16.47
CA GLY A 295 -23.74 1.20 17.85
C GLY A 295 -22.93 2.03 18.86
N GLU A 296 -23.26 1.86 20.14
CA GLU A 296 -22.42 2.36 21.23
C GLU A 296 -20.98 1.86 21.09
N PRO A 297 -19.96 2.63 21.55
CA PRO A 297 -18.57 2.20 21.48
C PRO A 297 -18.34 0.82 22.12
N ILE A 298 -17.57 -0.03 21.46
CA ILE A 298 -17.25 -1.38 21.93
C ILE A 298 -15.89 -1.34 22.62
N LEU A 299 -15.85 -1.61 23.92
CA LEU A 299 -14.59 -1.78 24.65
C LEU A 299 -14.05 -3.21 24.44
N ILE A 300 -12.89 -3.32 23.82
CA ILE A 300 -12.15 -4.59 23.73
C ILE A 300 -11.30 -4.73 25.00
N LYS A 301 -11.79 -5.54 25.93
CA LYS A 301 -11.07 -5.82 27.19
C LYS A 301 -9.77 -6.54 26.91
N ALA A 302 -8.70 -6.10 27.56
CA ALA A 302 -7.41 -6.73 27.49
C ALA A 302 -7.43 -8.05 28.28
N ASN A 303 -6.80 -9.07 27.70
CA ASN A 303 -6.52 -10.32 28.38
C ASN A 303 -5.68 -10.08 29.64
N THR A 304 -6.05 -10.76 30.72
CA THR A 304 -5.18 -10.97 31.87
C THR A 304 -3.99 -11.85 31.48
N ALA A 305 -2.95 -11.89 32.33
CA ALA A 305 -1.79 -12.75 32.10
C ALA A 305 -2.18 -14.24 31.94
N GLU A 306 -3.16 -14.71 32.72
CA GLU A 306 -3.61 -16.10 32.64
C GLU A 306 -4.45 -16.38 31.40
N GLU A 307 -5.16 -15.39 30.90
CA GLU A 307 -5.89 -15.52 29.63
C GLU A 307 -4.93 -15.56 28.44
N ALA A 308 -3.87 -14.73 28.47
CA ALA A 308 -2.83 -14.72 27.44
C ALA A 308 -2.05 -16.06 27.37
N LYS A 309 -1.92 -16.79 28.49
CA LYS A 309 -1.36 -18.15 28.52
C LYS A 309 -2.21 -19.21 27.80
N ARG A 310 -3.44 -18.89 27.43
CA ARG A 310 -4.29 -19.80 26.63
C ARG A 310 -4.19 -19.52 25.13
N ASP A 311 -3.55 -18.43 24.74
CA ASP A 311 -3.37 -18.06 23.34
C ASP A 311 -2.24 -18.90 22.73
N THR A 312 -2.61 -19.90 21.94
CA THR A 312 -1.66 -20.84 21.32
C THR A 312 -0.63 -20.18 20.40
N LEU A 313 -0.91 -18.98 19.83
CA LEU A 313 0.05 -18.25 19.01
C LEU A 313 1.11 -17.56 19.87
N LEU A 314 0.71 -17.00 21.02
CA LEU A 314 1.63 -16.41 21.99
C LEU A 314 2.47 -17.48 22.67
N GLN A 315 1.83 -18.58 23.10
CA GLN A 315 2.48 -19.67 23.87
C GLN A 315 3.19 -20.73 23.02
N ASN A 316 3.16 -20.60 21.70
CA ASN A 316 3.84 -21.50 20.76
C ASN A 316 3.52 -23.01 20.89
N MET A 317 2.34 -23.39 21.42
CA MET A 317 1.97 -24.80 21.63
C MET A 317 0.74 -25.24 20.82
N GLY A 318 0.73 -24.82 19.56
CA GLY A 318 0.01 -25.45 18.44
C GLY A 318 0.94 -25.46 17.23
N LEU A 319 1.85 -26.45 17.20
CA LEU A 319 2.93 -26.65 16.22
C LEU A 319 2.56 -26.29 14.76
N GLN A 320 2.89 -25.06 14.32
CA GLN A 320 3.36 -24.88 12.95
C GLN A 320 4.89 -24.97 12.97
N LYS A 321 5.40 -26.22 12.97
CA LYS A 321 6.81 -26.48 12.63
C LYS A 321 7.09 -25.86 11.26
N GLY A 322 7.84 -24.76 11.25
CA GLY A 322 8.44 -24.18 10.04
C GLY A 322 7.97 -22.79 9.57
N LYS A 323 7.04 -22.08 10.25
CA LYS A 323 6.60 -20.76 9.75
C LYS A 323 6.50 -19.59 10.75
N ILE A 324 6.06 -19.76 12.00
CA ILE A 324 6.03 -18.68 13.02
C ILE A 324 6.42 -19.24 14.40
N PHE A 325 7.35 -18.59 15.10
CA PHE A 325 7.85 -18.92 16.44
C PHE A 325 7.41 -17.83 17.42
N GLY A 326 6.50 -18.18 18.34
CA GLY A 326 5.85 -17.27 19.29
C GLY A 326 6.79 -16.63 20.34
N CYS A 327 6.20 -15.84 21.25
CA CYS A 327 6.93 -15.19 22.34
C CYS A 327 6.28 -15.57 23.67
N GLU A 328 6.94 -16.45 24.41
CA GLU A 328 6.57 -16.81 25.78
C GLU A 328 6.42 -15.53 26.63
N ASP A 329 5.45 -15.54 27.55
CA ASP A 329 5.14 -14.45 28.48
C ASP A 329 4.61 -13.12 27.91
N LEU A 330 4.42 -13.00 26.59
CA LEU A 330 3.76 -11.81 26.03
C LEU A 330 2.28 -11.76 26.46
N VAL A 331 1.92 -10.77 27.29
CA VAL A 331 0.52 -10.50 27.66
C VAL A 331 -0.09 -9.54 26.66
N ALA A 332 -0.77 -10.09 25.66
CA ALA A 332 -1.44 -9.30 24.62
C ALA A 332 -2.80 -9.89 24.22
N THR A 333 -3.65 -9.04 23.65
CA THR A 333 -5.00 -9.42 23.20
C THR A 333 -5.09 -9.40 21.69
N ARG A 334 -5.53 -10.50 21.08
CA ARG A 334 -5.68 -10.61 19.63
C ARG A 334 -6.87 -9.77 19.14
N ILE A 335 -6.66 -8.85 18.21
CA ILE A 335 -7.71 -7.96 17.68
C ILE A 335 -7.99 -8.12 16.19
N ASP A 336 -7.08 -8.73 15.42
CA ASP A 336 -7.29 -8.91 13.97
C ASP A 336 -8.54 -9.74 13.67
N THR A 337 -8.82 -10.81 14.42
CA THR A 337 -10.06 -11.59 14.24
C THR A 337 -11.32 -10.77 14.53
N ILE A 338 -11.31 -9.90 15.55
CA ILE A 338 -12.45 -9.05 15.89
C ILE A 338 -12.72 -8.08 14.73
N LEU A 339 -11.67 -7.43 14.24
CA LEU A 339 -11.78 -6.45 13.16
C LEU A 339 -12.13 -7.10 11.82
N THR A 340 -11.54 -8.24 11.48
CA THR A 340 -11.88 -8.99 10.25
C THR A 340 -13.33 -9.45 10.26
N ASN A 341 -13.83 -9.96 11.40
CA ASN A 341 -15.25 -10.32 11.53
C ASN A 341 -16.15 -9.09 11.34
N TYR A 342 -15.77 -7.94 11.91
CA TYR A 342 -16.51 -6.70 11.74
C TYR A 342 -16.66 -6.25 10.27
N MET A 343 -15.67 -6.51 9.42
CA MET A 343 -15.71 -6.13 8.00
C MET A 343 -16.87 -6.82 7.25
N SER A 344 -17.17 -8.08 7.59
CA SER A 344 -18.24 -8.88 6.98
C SER A 344 -19.55 -8.88 7.77
N ASP A 345 -19.54 -8.44 9.03
CA ASP A 345 -20.73 -8.39 9.87
C ASP A 345 -21.69 -7.27 9.42
N ASN A 346 -22.89 -7.65 8.97
CA ASN A 346 -23.95 -6.71 8.61
C ASN A 346 -24.81 -6.26 9.81
N LYS A 347 -24.60 -6.84 11.00
CA LYS A 347 -25.34 -6.47 12.23
C LYS A 347 -24.74 -5.28 12.97
N ILE A 348 -23.46 -5.00 12.77
CA ILE A 348 -22.78 -3.84 13.31
C ILE A 348 -22.59 -2.85 12.17
N ALA A 349 -22.98 -1.59 12.33
CA ALA A 349 -22.87 -0.64 11.22
C ALA A 349 -21.44 -0.19 10.95
N GLU A 350 -21.23 0.31 9.73
CA GLU A 350 -20.01 1.03 9.37
C GLU A 350 -19.86 2.29 10.25
N GLY A 351 -18.64 2.64 10.64
CA GLY A 351 -18.37 3.77 11.54
C GLY A 351 -18.33 3.41 13.03
N GLN A 352 -18.36 2.12 13.37
CA GLN A 352 -18.27 1.63 14.74
C GLN A 352 -16.98 2.10 15.43
N VAL A 353 -17.10 2.47 16.71
CA VAL A 353 -15.96 2.81 17.57
C VAL A 353 -15.54 1.61 18.40
N PHE A 354 -14.26 1.27 18.36
CA PHE A 354 -13.60 0.28 19.20
C PHE A 354 -12.63 0.96 20.16
N TYR A 355 -12.91 0.88 21.46
CA TYR A 355 -11.99 1.34 22.49
C TYR A 355 -11.08 0.23 22.98
N LEU A 356 -9.83 0.59 23.23
CA LEU A 356 -8.81 -0.24 23.84
C LEU A 356 -8.45 0.31 25.23
N GLU A 357 -8.20 -0.56 26.20
CA GLU A 357 -7.78 -0.15 27.54
C GLU A 357 -6.37 0.49 27.50
N GLY A 358 -6.23 1.65 28.15
CA GLY A 358 -4.98 2.40 28.15
C GLY A 358 -3.84 1.67 28.86
N GLY A 359 -2.65 1.71 28.27
CA GLY A 359 -1.46 1.02 28.78
C GLY A 359 -1.48 -0.50 28.61
N LYS A 360 -2.44 -1.05 27.85
CA LYS A 360 -2.53 -2.48 27.51
C LYS A 360 -2.04 -2.77 26.10
N THR A 361 -1.65 -4.02 25.87
CA THR A 361 -1.10 -4.49 24.60
C THR A 361 -2.10 -5.36 23.86
N TYR A 362 -2.25 -5.08 22.58
CA TYR A 362 -3.09 -5.78 21.62
C TYR A 362 -2.23 -6.19 20.43
N TYR A 363 -2.66 -7.15 19.63
CA TYR A 363 -1.88 -7.58 18.47
C TYR A 363 -2.73 -8.05 17.29
N CYS A 364 -2.14 -7.92 16.10
CA CYS A 364 -2.61 -8.54 14.86
C CYS A 364 -1.63 -9.65 14.46
N SER A 365 -2.15 -10.85 14.19
CA SER A 365 -1.36 -11.97 13.65
C SER A 365 -1.39 -12.04 12.12
N SER A 366 -2.36 -11.35 11.52
CA SER A 366 -2.63 -11.30 10.09
C SER A 366 -2.95 -9.87 9.65
N THR A 367 -2.83 -9.58 8.36
CA THR A 367 -3.21 -8.29 7.80
C THR A 367 -4.72 -8.13 7.90
N VAL A 368 -5.20 -7.04 8.50
CA VAL A 368 -6.63 -6.72 8.54
C VAL A 368 -7.00 -5.95 7.28
N GLU A 369 -7.83 -6.53 6.43
CA GLU A 369 -8.26 -5.94 5.18
C GLU A 369 -9.46 -5.01 5.42
N MET A 370 -9.27 -3.71 5.27
CA MET A 370 -10.26 -2.70 5.66
C MET A 370 -11.22 -2.42 4.50
N THR A 371 -12.40 -3.05 4.50
CA THR A 371 -13.50 -2.82 3.53
C THR A 371 -14.67 -2.02 4.12
N LYS A 372 -14.54 -1.62 5.39
CA LYS A 372 -15.54 -0.92 6.19
C LYS A 372 -14.85 0.05 7.14
N GLY A 373 -15.34 1.28 7.22
CA GLY A 373 -14.86 2.34 8.10
C GLY A 373 -15.10 2.04 9.58
N PHE A 374 -14.16 2.43 10.43
CA PHE A 374 -14.23 2.26 11.89
C PHE A 374 -13.31 3.27 12.58
N THR A 375 -13.53 3.47 13.88
CA THR A 375 -12.57 4.13 14.76
C THR A 375 -11.94 3.10 15.69
N ILE A 376 -10.62 3.08 15.78
CA ILE A 376 -9.90 2.38 16.85
C ILE A 376 -9.13 3.40 17.68
N ALA A 377 -9.38 3.40 18.98
CA ALA A 377 -8.80 4.39 19.88
C ALA A 377 -8.51 3.84 21.26
N THR A 378 -7.56 4.44 21.98
CA THR A 378 -7.49 4.22 23.43
C THR A 378 -8.73 4.82 24.09
N ASN A 379 -9.28 4.13 25.09
CA ASN A 379 -10.40 4.62 25.87
C ASN A 379 -10.07 6.03 26.42
N PRO A 380 -10.87 7.07 26.09
CA PRO A 380 -10.60 8.44 26.53
C PRO A 380 -10.54 8.57 28.06
N GLU A 381 -11.30 7.77 28.81
CA GLU A 381 -11.26 7.75 30.27
C GLU A 381 -9.89 7.30 30.80
N ASP A 382 -9.25 6.34 30.12
CA ASP A 382 -7.93 5.83 30.50
C ASP A 382 -6.81 6.83 30.19
N ILE A 383 -6.93 7.57 29.08
CA ILE A 383 -6.05 8.68 28.76
C ILE A 383 -6.17 9.78 29.82
N ALA A 384 -7.40 10.19 30.15
CA ALA A 384 -7.66 11.19 31.18
C ALA A 384 -7.15 10.75 32.56
N ALA A 385 -7.22 9.46 32.88
CA ALA A 385 -6.67 8.87 34.10
C ALA A 385 -5.14 8.66 34.07
N GLY A 386 -4.44 9.02 32.99
CA GLY A 386 -2.98 8.92 32.90
C GLY A 386 -2.45 7.47 32.79
N LYS A 387 -3.31 6.51 32.38
CA LYS A 387 -2.89 5.11 32.19
C LYS A 387 -1.95 4.94 31.00
N GLY A 388 -2.02 5.86 30.04
CA GLY A 388 -1.22 5.85 28.81
C GLY A 388 -2.01 5.28 27.64
N ARG A 389 -1.39 5.29 26.45
CA ARG A 389 -1.98 4.77 25.21
C ARG A 389 -1.99 3.25 25.21
N ALA A 390 -2.98 2.64 24.57
CA ALA A 390 -2.92 1.25 24.17
C ALA A 390 -1.84 1.04 23.09
N THR A 391 -1.26 -0.15 23.06
CA THR A 391 -0.27 -0.56 22.06
C THR A 391 -0.87 -1.62 21.15
N ILE A 392 -0.77 -1.44 19.83
CA ILE A 392 -1.12 -2.45 18.84
C ILE A 392 0.16 -2.99 18.18
N LEU A 393 0.40 -4.28 18.38
CA LEU A 393 1.48 -5.02 17.76
C LEU A 393 1.09 -5.47 16.36
N GLN A 394 1.75 -4.93 15.34
CA GLN A 394 1.55 -5.30 13.94
C GLN A 394 2.38 -6.52 13.54
N GLY A 395 2.06 -7.65 14.16
CA GLY A 395 2.75 -8.93 14.00
C GLY A 395 3.41 -9.36 15.30
N ILE A 396 3.44 -10.69 15.51
CA ILE A 396 4.06 -11.34 16.66
C ILE A 396 4.94 -12.50 16.22
N GLY A 397 6.00 -12.74 16.97
CA GLY A 397 6.95 -13.83 16.76
C GLY A 397 7.94 -13.62 15.61
N TYR A 398 8.55 -14.74 15.20
CA TYR A 398 9.60 -14.81 14.19
C TYR A 398 9.29 -15.87 13.14
N ASN A 399 9.74 -15.72 11.90
CA ASN A 399 9.56 -16.71 10.83
C ASN A 399 10.62 -17.83 10.83
N SER A 400 11.52 -17.84 11.80
CA SER A 400 12.65 -18.77 11.90
C SER A 400 12.95 -19.11 13.35
N GLU A 401 13.37 -20.34 13.65
CA GLU A 401 13.75 -20.78 15.00
C GLU A 401 14.93 -19.95 15.54
N ALA A 402 15.87 -19.60 14.66
CA ALA A 402 17.01 -18.73 14.97
C ALA A 402 16.60 -17.28 15.32
N LYS A 403 15.31 -16.93 15.24
CA LYS A 403 14.76 -15.58 15.48
C LYS A 403 15.40 -14.49 14.62
N THR A 404 15.91 -14.84 13.44
CA THR A 404 16.58 -13.91 12.52
C THR A 404 15.64 -13.25 11.51
N ALA A 405 14.41 -13.74 11.35
CA ALA A 405 13.38 -13.11 10.53
C ALA A 405 12.16 -12.77 11.40
N ALA A 406 11.81 -11.51 11.54
CA ALA A 406 10.64 -11.10 12.31
C ALA A 406 9.35 -11.31 11.51
N ASN A 407 8.27 -11.70 12.20
CA ASN A 407 6.93 -11.71 11.62
C ASN A 407 6.26 -10.33 11.84
N ALA A 408 5.88 -9.68 10.74
CA ALA A 408 5.23 -8.37 10.76
C ALA A 408 4.08 -8.36 9.75
N VAL A 409 2.97 -7.73 10.13
CA VAL A 409 1.76 -7.60 9.30
C VAL A 409 1.39 -6.13 9.11
N ASN A 410 0.50 -5.84 8.17
CA ASN A 410 0.12 -4.47 7.83
C ASN A 410 -1.37 -4.25 8.10
N TRP A 411 -1.80 -3.00 8.07
CA TRP A 411 -3.19 -2.67 7.76
C TRP A 411 -3.39 -2.74 6.24
N GLY A 412 -4.37 -3.53 5.79
CA GLY A 412 -4.69 -3.74 4.39
C GLY A 412 -5.66 -2.66 3.89
N LEU A 413 -5.21 -1.80 2.98
CA LEU A 413 -6.08 -0.83 2.33
C LEU A 413 -6.92 -1.56 1.27
N CYS A 414 -8.15 -1.91 1.65
CA CYS A 414 -9.03 -2.82 0.92
C CYS A 414 -8.48 -4.25 0.81
N ARG A 415 -9.20 -5.12 0.08
CA ARG A 415 -8.86 -6.52 -0.18
C ARG A 415 -8.77 -6.83 -1.68
N ASN A 416 -8.25 -8.00 -2.03
CA ASN A 416 -8.43 -8.53 -3.38
C ASN A 416 -9.89 -8.90 -3.62
N ALA A 417 -10.31 -8.92 -4.89
CA ALA A 417 -11.61 -9.45 -5.26
C ALA A 417 -11.73 -10.92 -4.85
N GLN A 418 -12.87 -11.28 -4.27
CA GLN A 418 -13.19 -12.66 -3.90
C GLN A 418 -14.18 -13.29 -4.88
N SER A 419 -14.80 -12.48 -5.75
CA SER A 419 -15.62 -12.96 -6.87
C SER A 419 -15.39 -12.13 -8.14
N GLY A 420 -15.78 -12.70 -9.29
CA GLY A 420 -15.73 -11.98 -10.57
C GLY A 420 -16.62 -10.73 -10.59
N ALA A 421 -17.72 -10.71 -9.82
CA ALA A 421 -18.65 -9.58 -9.75
C ALA A 421 -18.03 -8.33 -9.08
N GLU A 422 -17.06 -8.52 -8.19
CA GLU A 422 -16.42 -7.42 -7.45
C GLU A 422 -15.34 -6.69 -8.23
N ASN A 423 -14.76 -7.33 -9.25
CA ASN A 423 -13.72 -6.72 -10.04
C ASN A 423 -14.31 -5.67 -10.99
N GLY A 424 -13.76 -4.45 -10.93
CA GLY A 424 -14.23 -3.32 -11.73
C GLY A 424 -15.24 -2.40 -11.02
N VAL A 425 -15.69 -2.75 -9.81
CA VAL A 425 -16.47 -1.83 -8.95
C VAL A 425 -15.60 -1.14 -7.90
N THR A 426 -16.06 0.02 -7.43
CA THR A 426 -15.39 0.82 -6.40
C THR A 426 -16.13 0.67 -5.06
N LEU A 427 -15.45 0.20 -4.03
CA LEU A 427 -15.95 0.19 -2.65
C LEU A 427 -16.01 1.62 -2.10
N ALA A 428 -17.19 2.08 -1.69
CA ALA A 428 -17.30 3.26 -0.84
C ALA A 428 -17.03 2.87 0.61
N ILE A 429 -16.11 3.57 1.28
CA ILE A 429 -15.71 3.31 2.66
C ILE A 429 -15.86 4.61 3.47
N GLN A 430 -16.57 4.54 4.58
CA GLN A 430 -16.67 5.60 5.59
C GLN A 430 -15.32 5.83 6.29
N PRO A 431 -15.18 6.85 7.16
CA PRO A 431 -13.90 7.18 7.76
C PRO A 431 -13.24 5.99 8.48
N ILE A 432 -11.93 5.84 8.27
CA ILE A 432 -11.06 4.99 9.07
C ILE A 432 -10.23 5.91 9.96
N ILE A 433 -10.38 5.76 11.27
CA ILE A 433 -9.83 6.67 12.27
C ILE A 433 -9.00 5.88 13.29
N MET A 434 -7.76 6.30 13.52
CA MET A 434 -6.85 5.72 14.51
C MET A 434 -6.36 6.82 15.47
N LEU A 435 -6.69 6.71 16.76
CA LEU A 435 -6.46 7.78 17.74
C LEU A 435 -5.76 7.29 18.99
N ASP A 436 -4.73 8.02 19.42
CA ASP A 436 -4.10 7.79 20.72
C ASP A 436 -3.56 6.35 20.88
N ILE A 437 -2.93 5.78 19.84
CA ILE A 437 -2.37 4.42 19.84
C ILE A 437 -0.85 4.44 19.64
N ASN A 438 -0.15 3.51 20.27
CA ASN A 438 1.21 3.14 19.90
C ASN A 438 1.20 1.97 18.91
N PHE A 439 1.81 2.13 17.74
CA PHE A 439 1.93 1.10 16.70
C PHE A 439 3.38 0.69 16.51
N HIS A 440 3.63 -0.61 16.56
CA HIS A 440 4.89 -1.22 16.12
C HIS A 440 4.71 -2.72 15.93
N PRO A 441 5.49 -3.42 15.10
CA PRO A 441 5.56 -4.87 15.18
C PRO A 441 6.22 -5.29 16.52
N MET A 442 5.95 -6.50 17.01
CA MET A 442 6.64 -7.03 18.20
C MET A 442 8.17 -7.06 17.98
N ALA A 443 8.60 -7.47 16.79
CA ALA A 443 9.98 -7.58 16.38
C ALA A 443 10.17 -7.02 14.97
N TRP A 444 11.34 -6.43 14.69
CA TRP A 444 11.75 -6.02 13.35
C TRP A 444 13.27 -5.94 13.26
N PHE A 445 13.80 -6.01 12.04
CA PHE A 445 15.20 -5.79 11.72
C PHE A 445 15.29 -4.84 10.54
N ASN A 446 16.12 -3.80 10.65
CA ASN A 446 16.44 -2.92 9.53
C ASN A 446 17.85 -3.22 8.97
N TYR A 447 18.25 -2.49 7.94
CA TYR A 447 19.58 -2.62 7.32
C TYR A 447 20.71 -2.44 8.35
N PHE A 448 20.52 -1.57 9.35
CA PHE A 448 21.55 -1.30 10.35
C PHE A 448 21.71 -2.46 11.34
N ASP A 449 20.63 -3.15 11.68
CA ASP A 449 20.68 -4.38 12.47
C ASP A 449 21.44 -5.49 11.77
N GLN A 450 21.32 -5.55 10.44
CA GLN A 450 21.98 -6.58 9.64
C GLN A 450 23.47 -6.25 9.35
N LYS A 451 23.79 -4.98 9.08
CA LYS A 451 25.09 -4.58 8.52
C LYS A 451 25.97 -3.73 9.45
N GLY A 452 25.41 -3.21 10.53
CA GLY A 452 26.19 -2.41 11.49
C GLY A 452 27.18 -3.26 12.29
N GLU A 453 28.21 -2.61 12.83
CA GLU A 453 29.08 -3.20 13.84
C GLU A 453 28.23 -3.63 15.05
N ASN A 454 28.49 -4.84 15.56
CA ASN A 454 27.68 -5.55 16.55
C ASN A 454 26.25 -5.91 16.09
N GLY A 455 25.94 -5.75 14.80
CA GLY A 455 24.74 -6.29 14.17
C GLY A 455 24.84 -7.78 13.87
N ASN A 456 23.73 -8.38 13.43
CA ASN A 456 23.67 -9.80 13.06
C ASN A 456 23.44 -9.94 11.54
N PRO A 457 24.45 -10.38 10.76
CA PRO A 457 24.32 -10.53 9.31
C PRO A 457 23.32 -11.61 8.88
N GLN A 458 22.91 -12.49 9.79
CA GLN A 458 21.89 -13.52 9.52
C GLN A 458 20.46 -12.96 9.61
N CYS A 459 20.27 -11.75 10.16
CA CYS A 459 18.96 -11.12 10.22
C CYS A 459 18.41 -10.84 8.82
N THR A 460 17.12 -11.10 8.63
CA THR A 460 16.37 -10.71 7.43
C THR A 460 15.73 -9.36 7.67
N ILE A 461 16.06 -8.38 6.82
CA ILE A 461 15.47 -7.04 6.87
C ILE A 461 13.95 -7.15 6.70
N THR A 462 13.20 -6.64 7.68
CA THR A 462 11.74 -6.72 7.70
C THR A 462 11.15 -5.92 6.54
N ALA A 463 10.26 -6.54 5.78
CA ALA A 463 9.67 -5.95 4.57
C ALA A 463 8.24 -5.41 4.81
N ASN A 464 8.00 -4.78 5.97
CA ASN A 464 6.68 -4.37 6.45
C ASN A 464 6.35 -2.89 6.22
N TYR A 465 5.06 -2.57 6.38
CA TYR A 465 4.46 -1.26 6.22
C TYR A 465 3.51 -0.99 7.38
N PHE A 466 3.21 0.28 7.64
CA PHE A 466 2.07 0.60 8.48
C PHE A 466 0.76 0.24 7.77
N MET A 467 0.56 0.77 6.56
CA MET A 467 -0.55 0.47 5.66
C MET A 467 -0.05 0.14 4.25
N ASN A 468 -0.57 -0.92 3.66
CA ASN A 468 -0.24 -1.32 2.29
C ASN A 468 -1.49 -1.85 1.59
N MET A 469 -1.53 -1.68 0.27
CA MET A 469 -2.55 -2.26 -0.59
C MET A 469 -2.01 -3.52 -1.28
N TYR A 470 -2.86 -4.48 -1.60
CA TYR A 470 -2.45 -5.59 -2.49
C TYR A 470 -2.24 -5.11 -3.93
N SER A 471 -1.40 -5.80 -4.69
CA SER A 471 -1.19 -5.48 -6.12
C SER A 471 -2.44 -5.63 -6.99
N GLN A 472 -3.45 -6.37 -6.50
CA GLN A 472 -4.75 -6.58 -7.13
C GLN A 472 -5.90 -6.14 -6.21
N GLY A 473 -5.63 -5.24 -5.25
CA GLY A 473 -6.66 -4.72 -4.36
C GLY A 473 -7.79 -4.06 -5.15
N LEU A 474 -9.02 -4.21 -4.68
CA LEU A 474 -10.21 -3.63 -5.31
C LEU A 474 -10.12 -2.11 -5.41
N SER A 475 -10.90 -1.54 -6.33
CA SER A 475 -11.07 -0.09 -6.35
C SER A 475 -11.80 0.34 -5.09
N PHE A 476 -11.43 1.48 -4.51
CA PHE A 476 -12.13 2.04 -3.37
C PHE A 476 -12.14 3.57 -3.39
N SER A 477 -13.10 4.15 -2.68
CA SER A 477 -13.21 5.56 -2.34
C SER A 477 -13.40 5.67 -0.83
N LEU A 478 -12.37 6.14 -0.14
CA LEU A 478 -12.38 6.35 1.31
C LEU A 478 -12.64 7.82 1.62
N SER A 479 -13.69 8.07 2.39
CA SER A 479 -14.11 9.42 2.78
C SER A 479 -13.10 10.15 3.68
N GLU A 480 -12.50 9.45 4.63
CA GLU A 480 -11.41 9.99 5.45
C GLU A 480 -10.50 8.87 5.97
N LEU A 481 -9.18 9.08 5.87
CA LEU A 481 -8.20 8.35 6.66
C LEU A 481 -7.58 9.33 7.66
N ARG A 482 -7.83 9.12 8.95
CA ARG A 482 -7.37 10.02 10.01
C ARG A 482 -6.55 9.28 11.05
N ILE A 483 -5.33 9.72 11.24
CA ILE A 483 -4.37 9.17 12.19
C ILE A 483 -3.93 10.32 13.09
N GLU A 484 -4.28 10.26 14.37
CA GLU A 484 -3.91 11.34 15.29
C GLU A 484 -3.40 10.86 16.64
N ARG A 485 -2.47 11.63 17.22
CA ARG A 485 -1.93 11.37 18.55
C ARG A 485 -1.31 9.99 18.71
N CYS A 486 -0.85 9.41 17.61
CA CYS A 486 -0.25 8.09 17.56
C CYS A 486 1.28 8.13 17.61
N THR A 487 1.87 7.02 18.04
CA THR A 487 3.32 6.79 18.03
C THR A 487 3.63 5.62 17.11
N PHE A 488 4.71 5.71 16.33
CA PHE A 488 5.10 4.69 15.36
C PHE A 488 6.57 4.32 15.49
N SER A 489 6.85 3.02 15.48
CA SER A 489 8.20 2.48 15.30
C SER A 489 8.19 1.14 14.55
N GLY A 490 9.29 0.80 13.88
CA GLY A 490 9.50 -0.53 13.33
C GLY A 490 8.85 -0.86 11.99
N HIS A 491 8.30 0.10 11.24
CA HIS A 491 7.85 -0.10 9.86
C HIS A 491 9.00 0.19 8.87
N VAL A 492 9.77 -0.84 8.55
CA VAL A 492 11.07 -0.71 7.89
C VAL A 492 10.94 -0.34 6.41
N ARG A 493 9.95 -0.88 5.68
CA ARG A 493 9.90 -0.74 4.21
C ARG A 493 9.06 0.43 3.73
N GLY A 494 7.92 0.74 4.35
CA GLY A 494 7.10 1.91 3.99
C GLY A 494 6.16 2.34 5.10
N PHE A 495 5.48 3.47 4.94
CA PHE A 495 4.43 3.90 5.85
C PHE A 495 3.05 3.65 5.23
N ILE A 496 2.57 4.53 4.33
CA ILE A 496 1.36 4.29 3.54
C ILE A 496 1.74 4.12 2.07
N ARG A 497 1.48 2.93 1.52
CA ARG A 497 1.73 2.62 0.12
C ARG A 497 0.47 2.16 -0.61
N PHE A 498 0.21 2.84 -1.72
CA PHE A 498 -0.77 2.44 -2.72
C PHE A 498 -0.10 1.74 -3.90
N GLN A 499 -0.75 0.73 -4.45
CA GLN A 499 -0.26 -0.02 -5.61
C GLN A 499 -1.42 -0.70 -6.35
N GLY A 500 -1.12 -1.29 -7.51
CA GLY A 500 -2.10 -2.02 -8.30
C GLY A 500 -2.86 -1.12 -9.29
N PRO A 501 -3.52 -1.72 -10.30
CA PRO A 501 -4.08 -0.99 -11.44
C PRO A 501 -5.44 -0.31 -11.15
N ASN A 502 -6.10 -0.69 -10.06
CA ASN A 502 -7.47 -0.26 -9.78
C ASN A 502 -7.53 1.18 -9.24
N ARG A 503 -8.66 1.86 -9.47
CA ARG A 503 -8.88 3.25 -9.07
C ARG A 503 -8.93 3.38 -7.55
N GLN A 504 -8.21 4.35 -6.99
CA GLN A 504 -8.05 4.53 -5.55
C GLN A 504 -8.23 6.01 -5.19
N ILE A 505 -9.17 6.31 -4.29
CA ILE A 505 -9.45 7.68 -3.85
C ILE A 505 -9.42 7.75 -2.33
N ILE A 506 -8.70 8.75 -1.81
CA ILE A 506 -8.88 9.22 -0.44
C ILE A 506 -9.30 10.68 -0.52
N GLU A 507 -10.51 10.95 -0.07
CA GLU A 507 -11.09 12.29 -0.08
C GLU A 507 -10.35 13.21 0.90
N LYS A 508 -10.00 12.69 2.09
CA LYS A 508 -9.20 13.38 3.11
C LYS A 508 -8.24 12.43 3.81
N LEU A 509 -6.94 12.73 3.75
CA LEU A 509 -5.90 12.03 4.51
C LEU A 509 -5.30 12.99 5.53
N THR A 510 -5.48 12.69 6.82
CA THR A 510 -4.94 13.47 7.93
C THR A 510 -4.00 12.62 8.76
N VAL A 511 -2.77 13.09 8.92
CA VAL A 511 -1.81 12.58 9.90
C VAL A 511 -1.39 13.76 10.76
N ASN A 512 -1.86 13.78 12.01
CA ASN A 512 -1.70 14.94 12.87
C ASN A 512 -1.23 14.56 14.27
N ASP A 513 -0.32 15.34 14.83
CA ASP A 513 0.12 15.15 16.22
C ASP A 513 0.71 13.74 16.44
N CYS A 514 1.47 13.20 15.48
CA CYS A 514 2.10 11.88 15.56
C CYS A 514 3.62 11.96 15.74
N VAL A 515 4.20 10.95 16.39
CA VAL A 515 5.66 10.79 16.52
C VAL A 515 6.12 9.49 15.87
N PHE A 516 7.14 9.61 15.03
CA PHE A 516 7.76 8.51 14.29
C PHE A 516 9.24 8.42 14.66
N TYR A 517 9.70 7.26 15.11
CA TYR A 517 11.11 6.99 15.40
C TYR A 517 11.43 5.52 15.15
N ASP A 518 12.70 5.21 14.89
CA ASP A 518 13.13 3.84 14.55
C ASP A 518 12.33 3.24 13.37
N GLU A 519 11.93 4.11 12.44
CA GLU A 519 11.21 3.77 11.22
C GLU A 519 12.18 3.72 10.03
N GLY A 520 11.86 2.92 9.00
CA GLY A 520 12.65 2.91 7.78
C GLY A 520 13.97 2.14 7.84
N GLY A 521 14.91 2.48 6.95
CA GLY A 521 16.21 1.82 6.85
C GLY A 521 16.18 0.45 6.16
N TYR A 522 15.39 0.28 5.09
CA TYR A 522 15.26 -1.00 4.39
C TYR A 522 16.49 -1.36 3.53
N ASP A 523 17.29 -0.38 3.09
CA ASP A 523 18.52 -0.64 2.33
C ASP A 523 19.73 0.22 2.77
N THR A 524 20.89 0.02 2.12
CA THR A 524 22.15 0.72 2.41
C THR A 524 22.08 2.25 2.36
N ASN A 525 21.16 2.76 1.56
CA ASN A 525 20.94 4.20 1.40
C ASN A 525 19.86 4.72 2.35
N GLY A 526 19.37 3.89 3.28
CA GLY A 526 18.23 4.18 4.13
C GLY A 526 16.91 4.27 3.35
N ARG A 527 16.85 3.72 2.14
CA ARG A 527 15.64 3.80 1.30
C ARG A 527 14.64 2.74 1.73
N GLY A 528 13.46 2.87 1.17
CA GLY A 528 12.29 2.01 1.24
C GLY A 528 11.30 2.59 0.22
N TYR A 529 10.00 2.46 0.45
CA TYR A 529 9.02 3.35 -0.15
C TYR A 529 8.96 4.68 0.61
N SER A 530 8.37 5.67 -0.04
CA SER A 530 8.07 6.98 0.55
C SER A 530 7.11 6.86 1.74
N TRP A 531 6.99 7.93 2.53
CA TRP A 531 6.01 7.97 3.61
C TRP A 531 4.57 7.89 3.06
N PHE A 532 4.30 8.65 2.00
CA PHE A 532 3.05 8.62 1.25
C PHE A 532 3.37 8.32 -0.22
N ALA A 533 3.25 7.06 -0.63
CA ALA A 533 3.56 6.62 -1.99
C ALA A 533 2.30 6.42 -2.83
N GLY A 534 2.12 7.26 -3.85
CA GLY A 534 1.04 7.14 -4.85
C GLY A 534 1.20 5.91 -5.76
N PRO A 535 0.10 5.45 -6.39
CA PRO A 535 0.10 4.22 -7.19
C PRO A 535 0.80 4.35 -8.55
N GLY A 536 0.93 5.56 -9.11
CA GLY A 536 1.73 5.85 -10.31
C GLY A 536 1.28 5.20 -11.62
N ASN A 537 0.07 4.65 -11.69
CA ASN A 537 -0.37 3.84 -12.83
C ASN A 537 -1.84 4.03 -13.24
N ASN A 538 -2.66 4.76 -12.48
CA ASN A 538 -4.06 5.01 -12.81
C ASN A 538 -4.42 6.50 -12.67
N ARG A 539 -4.69 7.15 -13.81
CA ARG A 539 -5.03 8.59 -13.89
C ARG A 539 -6.32 8.97 -13.16
N LYS A 540 -7.22 8.01 -12.89
CA LYS A 540 -8.50 8.22 -12.20
C LYS A 540 -8.39 8.13 -10.67
N SER A 541 -7.20 7.80 -10.14
CA SER A 541 -6.91 7.79 -8.71
C SER A 541 -6.57 9.19 -8.20
N ASN A 542 -6.94 9.51 -6.97
CA ASN A 542 -6.54 10.76 -6.32
C ASN A 542 -6.29 10.54 -4.83
N PHE A 543 -5.00 10.34 -4.50
CA PHE A 543 -4.56 10.09 -3.13
C PHE A 543 -4.28 11.38 -2.35
N TYR A 544 -3.96 12.46 -3.06
CA TYR A 544 -3.53 13.73 -2.48
C TYR A 544 -4.59 14.82 -2.61
N LYS A 545 -5.85 14.43 -2.79
CA LYS A 545 -6.98 15.36 -2.93
C LYS A 545 -6.99 16.36 -1.77
N ASN A 546 -6.91 15.86 -0.54
CA ASN A 546 -6.64 16.64 0.66
C ASN A 546 -5.71 15.87 1.61
N LEU A 547 -4.40 16.06 1.45
CA LEU A 547 -3.40 15.49 2.37
C LEU A 547 -2.97 16.55 3.38
N THR A 548 -3.12 16.25 4.67
CA THR A 548 -2.62 17.06 5.78
C THR A 548 -1.65 16.23 6.63
N PHE A 549 -0.42 16.70 6.73
CA PHE A 549 0.64 16.17 7.60
C PHE A 549 1.10 17.30 8.51
N THR A 550 0.53 17.38 9.72
CA THR A 550 0.76 18.52 10.62
C THR A 550 1.11 18.16 12.05
N ASN A 551 1.89 19.01 12.73
CA ASN A 551 2.23 18.83 14.14
C ASN A 551 2.92 17.48 14.42
N ASN A 552 3.59 16.88 13.42
CA ASN A 552 4.23 15.59 13.57
C ASN A 552 5.72 15.74 13.82
N THR A 553 6.33 14.71 14.38
CA THR A 553 7.79 14.60 14.46
C THR A 553 8.29 13.30 13.83
N ILE A 554 9.26 13.42 12.92
CA ILE A 554 9.97 12.29 12.33
C ILE A 554 11.42 12.31 12.84
N ILE A 555 11.83 11.28 13.58
CA ILE A 555 13.15 11.20 14.21
C ILE A 555 13.99 10.12 13.54
N ASN A 556 14.91 10.55 12.68
CA ASN A 556 15.94 9.74 12.05
C ASN A 556 15.39 8.46 11.41
N SER A 557 14.29 8.64 10.70
CA SER A 557 13.51 7.59 10.08
C SER A 557 13.63 7.68 8.55
N PRO A 558 14.72 7.14 7.97
CA PRO A 558 15.03 7.36 6.56
C PRO A 558 14.08 6.56 5.66
N ARG A 559 13.57 7.23 4.63
CA ARG A 559 12.76 6.66 3.55
C ARG A 559 13.16 7.27 2.22
N HIS A 560 12.46 6.90 1.14
CA HIS A 560 12.71 7.44 -0.18
C HIS A 560 12.40 8.94 -0.29
N ALA A 561 11.22 9.36 0.17
CA ALA A 561 10.77 10.76 0.23
C ALA A 561 9.55 10.88 1.17
N LEU A 562 9.09 12.11 1.49
CA LEU A 562 7.85 12.27 2.25
C LEU A 562 6.64 11.95 1.35
N ILE A 563 6.53 12.61 0.19
CA ILE A 563 5.40 12.44 -0.74
C ILE A 563 5.92 12.15 -2.14
N THR A 564 5.38 11.13 -2.81
CA THR A 564 5.79 10.78 -4.17
C THR A 564 4.66 10.35 -5.10
N GLU A 565 4.61 11.01 -6.26
CA GLU A 565 3.86 10.62 -7.45
C GLU A 565 4.51 11.30 -8.67
N ALA A 566 5.42 10.59 -9.33
CA ALA A 566 6.29 11.15 -10.35
C ALA A 566 5.94 10.70 -11.78
N LYS A 567 4.78 10.04 -11.96
CA LYS A 567 4.35 9.53 -13.27
C LYS A 567 3.57 10.61 -14.01
N ASN A 568 3.85 10.75 -15.31
CA ASN A 568 3.14 11.69 -16.17
C ASN A 568 1.84 11.04 -16.62
N LEU A 569 0.72 11.42 -15.99
CA LEU A 569 -0.60 10.85 -16.22
C LEU A 569 -1.51 11.93 -16.84
N ALA A 570 -2.41 11.51 -17.73
CA ALA A 570 -3.45 12.36 -18.29
C ALA A 570 -4.58 12.55 -17.26
N TRP A 571 -4.35 13.40 -16.27
CA TRP A 571 -5.31 13.68 -15.19
C TRP A 571 -6.68 14.11 -15.77
N PRO A 572 -7.80 13.57 -15.27
CA PRO A 572 -9.14 14.05 -15.63
C PRO A 572 -9.34 15.51 -15.22
N ASP A 573 -10.12 16.25 -16.01
CA ASP A 573 -10.50 17.64 -15.70
C ASP A 573 -11.06 17.76 -14.28
N GLY A 574 -10.64 18.83 -13.57
CA GLY A 574 -11.03 19.08 -12.18
C GLY A 574 -10.27 18.25 -11.13
N THR A 575 -9.37 17.35 -11.54
CA THR A 575 -8.46 16.69 -10.59
C THR A 575 -7.46 17.70 -10.05
N THR A 576 -7.46 17.94 -8.74
CA THR A 576 -6.48 18.78 -8.06
C THR A 576 -5.96 18.09 -6.80
N TRP A 577 -4.77 18.50 -6.36
CA TRP A 577 -4.21 18.12 -5.06
C TRP A 577 -4.16 19.31 -4.13
N ASN A 578 -4.46 19.08 -2.86
CA ASN A 578 -4.28 20.04 -1.78
C ASN A 578 -3.43 19.38 -0.69
N ILE A 579 -2.13 19.70 -0.69
CA ILE A 579 -1.14 19.10 0.21
C ILE A 579 -0.71 20.14 1.24
N ASN A 580 -0.85 19.83 2.52
CA ASN A 580 -0.42 20.65 3.64
C ASN A 580 0.59 19.90 4.51
N VAL A 581 1.84 20.36 4.53
CA VAL A 581 2.91 19.87 5.40
C VAL A 581 3.33 21.02 6.31
N SER A 582 2.74 21.13 7.50
CA SER A 582 2.99 22.29 8.38
C SER A 582 3.23 21.96 9.85
N ASN A 583 4.02 22.79 10.54
CA ASN A 583 4.30 22.62 11.96
C ASN A 583 4.91 21.26 12.31
N ASN A 584 5.68 20.64 11.41
CA ASN A 584 6.35 19.37 11.69
C ASN A 584 7.81 19.58 12.12
N THR A 585 8.34 18.67 12.92
CA THR A 585 9.77 18.58 13.24
C THR A 585 10.39 17.38 12.53
N PHE A 586 11.39 17.62 11.70
CA PHE A 586 12.12 16.60 10.96
C PHE A 586 13.55 16.52 11.48
N VAL A 587 13.91 15.43 12.14
CA VAL A 587 15.25 15.20 12.67
C VAL A 587 15.95 14.21 11.75
N ASN A 588 17.06 14.62 11.13
CA ASN A 588 17.81 13.80 10.18
C ASN A 588 16.89 13.17 9.11
N PHE A 589 16.15 13.97 8.35
CA PHE A 589 15.21 13.44 7.38
C PHE A 589 15.93 12.79 6.18
N SER A 590 15.87 11.45 6.10
CA SER A 590 16.40 10.63 5.00
C SER A 590 17.82 11.00 4.53
N PRO A 591 18.82 11.04 5.43
CA PRO A 591 20.07 11.76 5.21
C PRO A 591 21.15 10.94 4.50
N ARG A 592 20.94 9.62 4.28
CA ARG A 592 21.99 8.69 3.83
C ARG A 592 22.24 8.66 2.32
N SER A 593 21.29 9.08 1.49
CA SER A 593 21.41 8.93 0.03
C SER A 593 21.85 10.21 -0.66
N ASN A 594 22.96 10.15 -1.42
CA ASN A 594 23.39 11.24 -2.30
C ASN A 594 22.75 11.19 -3.70
N ASN A 595 21.84 10.24 -3.95
CA ASN A 595 21.12 10.17 -5.22
C ASN A 595 20.12 11.33 -5.34
N LYS A 596 20.09 11.98 -6.50
CA LYS A 596 19.24 13.15 -6.82
C LYS A 596 17.74 12.93 -6.61
N SER A 597 17.27 11.68 -6.73
CA SER A 597 15.85 11.31 -6.61
C SER A 597 15.49 10.72 -5.25
N HIS A 598 16.34 10.86 -4.22
CA HIS A 598 16.12 10.25 -2.90
C HIS A 598 16.28 11.29 -1.79
N GLY A 599 15.56 11.14 -0.68
CA GLY A 599 15.58 12.06 0.45
C GLY A 599 14.89 13.40 0.18
N LEU A 600 13.93 13.42 -0.75
CA LEU A 600 13.13 14.61 -1.09
C LEU A 600 11.94 14.74 -0.13
N MET A 601 11.55 15.96 0.19
CA MET A 601 10.24 16.21 0.80
C MET A 601 9.12 15.94 -0.22
N PHE A 602 9.29 16.44 -1.44
CA PHE A 602 8.28 16.32 -2.49
C PHE A 602 8.91 15.79 -3.79
N GLU A 603 8.58 14.57 -4.20
CA GLU A 603 8.90 14.04 -5.53
C GLU A 603 7.59 13.84 -6.32
N ILE A 604 6.98 14.97 -6.70
CA ILE A 604 5.67 15.04 -7.34
C ILE A 604 5.77 15.83 -8.63
N LYS A 605 6.47 15.22 -9.59
CA LYS A 605 6.97 15.89 -10.81
C LYS A 605 5.84 16.44 -11.69
N TYR A 606 4.75 15.69 -11.83
CA TYR A 606 3.64 15.98 -12.75
C TYR A 606 2.31 16.08 -11.99
N ALA A 607 2.26 16.95 -10.98
CA ALA A 607 1.03 17.24 -10.27
C ALA A 607 -0.07 17.72 -11.24
N PRO A 608 -1.36 17.40 -11.00
CA PRO A 608 -2.47 17.94 -11.76
C PRO A 608 -2.52 19.47 -11.73
N ASP A 609 -2.99 20.07 -12.81
CA ASP A 609 -3.14 21.52 -12.94
C ASP A 609 -4.07 22.08 -11.85
N GLY A 610 -3.78 23.29 -11.35
CA GLY A 610 -4.54 23.94 -10.29
C GLY A 610 -4.29 23.38 -8.87
N SER A 611 -3.31 22.49 -8.70
CA SER A 611 -2.96 21.96 -7.36
C SER A 611 -2.36 23.03 -6.43
N LYS A 612 -2.40 22.78 -5.12
CA LYS A 612 -1.80 23.62 -4.07
C LYS A 612 -0.90 22.82 -3.15
N ILE A 613 0.26 23.38 -2.81
CA ILE A 613 1.17 22.84 -1.79
C ILE A 613 1.50 23.90 -0.76
N THR A 614 1.08 23.65 0.47
CA THR A 614 1.46 24.41 1.67
C THR A 614 2.59 23.68 2.40
N CYS A 615 3.68 24.40 2.66
CA CYS A 615 4.81 23.89 3.44
C CYS A 615 5.27 24.98 4.41
N LYS A 616 4.73 24.98 5.65
CA LYS A 616 4.93 26.10 6.57
C LYS A 616 5.36 25.70 7.97
N LYS A 617 6.12 26.59 8.62
CA LYS A 617 6.46 26.45 10.04
C LYS A 617 7.09 25.08 10.38
N ASN A 618 7.76 24.43 9.42
CA ASN A 618 8.46 23.19 9.70
C ASN A 618 9.84 23.48 10.26
N LEU A 619 10.30 22.59 11.15
CA LEU A 619 11.63 22.62 11.74
C LEU A 619 12.46 21.45 11.20
N PHE A 620 13.64 21.75 10.66
CA PHE A 620 14.62 20.74 10.23
C PHE A 620 15.81 20.72 11.18
N VAL A 621 16.08 19.56 11.76
CA VAL A 621 17.08 19.35 12.82
C VAL A 621 18.12 18.36 12.35
N PHE A 622 19.39 18.71 12.52
CA PHE A 622 20.53 17.85 12.19
C PHE A 622 21.30 17.50 13.45
N ALA A 623 21.27 16.22 13.83
CA ALA A 623 21.86 15.79 15.09
C ALA A 623 22.49 14.40 14.95
N GLY A 624 23.79 14.29 15.18
CA GLY A 624 24.54 13.04 15.14
C GLY A 624 25.05 12.64 16.52
N ASN A 625 25.70 11.49 16.63
CA ASN A 625 26.50 11.22 17.81
C ASN A 625 27.68 12.21 17.84
N LYS A 626 28.04 12.73 19.02
CA LYS A 626 29.16 13.67 19.15
C LYS A 626 30.50 13.10 18.70
N ASN A 627 30.62 11.77 18.71
CA ASN A 627 31.79 11.03 18.27
C ASN A 627 31.66 10.51 16.83
N ASP A 628 30.69 11.01 16.05
CA ASP A 628 30.59 10.64 14.64
C ASP A 628 31.83 11.09 13.87
N GLY A 629 32.48 10.11 13.25
CA GLY A 629 33.61 10.35 12.38
C GLY A 629 33.19 10.78 10.98
N ALA A 630 32.01 10.35 10.48
CA ALA A 630 31.53 10.58 9.11
C ALA A 630 30.03 10.40 8.79
N ARG A 631 29.13 11.00 9.57
CA ARG A 631 27.69 10.93 9.27
C ARG A 631 27.32 11.71 8.01
N ASP A 632 26.51 11.08 7.16
CA ASP A 632 25.88 11.72 6.00
C ASP A 632 24.65 12.56 6.41
N TYR A 633 24.47 13.74 5.80
CA TYR A 633 23.34 14.67 6.00
C TYR A 633 22.73 15.15 4.67
N PHE A 634 22.42 14.24 3.75
CA PHE A 634 22.00 14.52 2.36
C PHE A 634 20.53 14.86 2.18
N GLN A 635 20.03 15.85 2.92
CA GLN A 635 18.65 16.30 2.78
C GLN A 635 18.41 17.07 1.47
N LYS A 636 17.25 16.86 0.85
CA LYS A 636 16.84 17.50 -0.41
C LYS A 636 15.43 18.08 -0.30
N GLY A 637 15.15 19.10 -1.08
CA GLY A 637 13.87 19.81 -1.04
C GLY A 637 12.80 19.11 -1.88
N MET A 638 12.71 19.45 -3.16
CA MET A 638 11.59 19.07 -4.01
C MET A 638 11.93 18.97 -5.50
N ILE A 639 11.17 18.15 -6.22
CA ILE A 639 11.14 18.09 -7.69
C ILE A 639 9.70 18.17 -8.16
N ILE A 640 9.32 19.32 -8.74
CA ILE A 640 8.01 19.60 -9.34
C ILE A 640 8.21 20.35 -10.67
N ASP A 641 7.74 19.76 -11.76
CA ASP A 641 7.88 20.34 -13.10
C ASP A 641 6.62 21.12 -13.52
N THR A 642 5.43 20.72 -13.07
CA THR A 642 4.15 21.44 -13.30
C THR A 642 4.27 22.91 -12.88
N LYS A 643 3.73 23.81 -13.71
CA LYS A 643 3.72 25.27 -13.46
C LYS A 643 2.33 25.86 -13.23
N ASP A 644 1.27 25.13 -13.58
CA ASP A 644 -0.09 25.43 -13.12
C ASP A 644 -0.29 24.84 -11.71
N ILE A 645 0.37 25.47 -10.75
CA ILE A 645 0.38 25.06 -9.34
C ILE A 645 0.62 26.29 -8.47
N SER A 646 0.01 26.31 -7.28
CA SER A 646 0.26 27.34 -6.28
C SER A 646 1.05 26.79 -5.10
N TYR A 647 1.97 27.60 -4.59
CA TYR A 647 2.76 27.30 -3.42
C TYR A 647 2.43 28.26 -2.29
N ASP A 648 2.48 27.71 -1.08
CA ASP A 648 2.35 28.48 0.14
C ASP A 648 3.43 28.04 1.13
N PHE A 649 4.67 28.38 0.80
CA PHE A 649 5.86 28.12 1.60
C PHE A 649 6.16 29.35 2.44
N ALA A 650 6.33 29.16 3.75
CA ALA A 650 6.73 30.23 4.67
C ALA A 650 7.28 29.70 6.00
N ASP A 651 8.15 30.49 6.63
CA ASP A 651 8.64 30.24 8.00
C ASP A 651 9.18 28.82 8.24
N ASN A 652 9.85 28.21 7.27
CA ASN A 652 10.55 26.94 7.49
C ASN A 652 11.94 27.22 8.05
N TYR A 653 12.22 26.71 9.25
CA TYR A 653 13.49 26.92 9.94
C TYR A 653 14.34 25.65 10.02
N SER A 654 15.65 25.85 10.21
CA SER A 654 16.57 24.77 10.52
C SER A 654 17.53 25.14 11.66
N THR A 655 18.01 24.12 12.39
CA THR A 655 19.23 24.24 13.19
C THR A 655 20.46 24.24 12.28
N VAL A 656 21.61 24.65 12.80
CA VAL A 656 22.90 24.54 12.08
C VAL A 656 23.11 23.10 11.58
N VAL A 657 23.52 22.94 10.31
CA VAL A 657 24.01 21.66 9.78
C VAL A 657 25.46 21.47 10.25
N PRO A 658 25.80 20.40 10.99
CA PRO A 658 27.18 20.17 11.43
C PRO A 658 28.17 20.17 10.26
N ALA A 659 29.25 20.95 10.37
CA ALA A 659 30.29 21.03 9.36
C ALA A 659 31.04 19.68 9.25
N TYR A 660 31.15 19.12 8.04
CA TYR A 660 31.74 17.80 7.82
C TYR A 660 32.68 17.77 6.60
N ASP A 661 33.65 16.83 6.58
CA ASP A 661 34.73 16.68 5.59
C ASP A 661 34.29 16.63 4.13
N LYS A 662 33.05 16.18 3.89
CA LYS A 662 32.48 16.12 2.55
C LYS A 662 32.00 17.49 2.03
N TYR A 663 31.83 18.45 2.93
CA TYR A 663 31.49 19.84 2.68
C TYR A 663 32.66 20.79 3.05
N LYS A 664 33.82 20.24 3.45
CA LYS A 664 35.02 20.93 4.02
C LYS A 664 35.77 21.87 3.08
N SER A 665 35.40 22.03 1.81
CA SER A 665 36.10 23.04 1.00
C SER A 665 35.81 24.47 1.45
N SER A 666 34.92 24.67 2.44
CA SER A 666 34.65 25.97 3.04
C SER A 666 34.26 25.85 4.51
N THR A 667 34.73 26.81 5.32
CA THR A 667 34.26 27.08 6.68
C THR A 667 32.94 27.87 6.69
N ASP A 668 32.38 28.17 5.52
CA ASP A 668 31.07 28.77 5.32
C ASP A 668 30.18 27.80 4.50
N PRO A 669 29.13 27.19 5.09
CA PRO A 669 28.18 26.31 4.38
C PRO A 669 27.56 26.93 3.12
N LYS A 670 27.59 28.27 2.97
CA LYS A 670 27.12 29.02 1.81
C LYS A 670 27.69 28.55 0.47
N THR A 671 28.88 27.94 0.45
CA THR A 671 29.52 27.53 -0.80
C THR A 671 29.26 26.07 -1.20
N SER A 672 28.66 25.26 -0.31
CA SER A 672 28.53 23.81 -0.52
C SER A 672 27.09 23.28 -0.42
N LEU A 673 26.18 23.99 0.27
CA LEU A 673 24.77 23.60 0.42
C LEU A 673 23.84 24.72 -0.09
N LEU A 674 22.76 24.33 -0.76
CA LEU A 674 21.71 25.24 -1.24
C LEU A 674 20.86 25.72 -0.05
N ASP A 675 20.67 27.04 0.04
CA ASP A 675 20.01 27.73 1.16
C ASP A 675 20.62 27.39 2.54
N GLY A 676 21.87 26.94 2.59
CA GLY A 676 22.56 26.54 3.84
C GLY A 676 22.17 25.17 4.40
N MET A 677 21.19 24.48 3.81
CA MET A 677 20.65 23.20 4.33
C MET A 677 20.63 22.07 3.30
N PHE A 678 20.19 22.35 2.07
CA PHE A 678 19.89 21.32 1.09
C PHE A 678 21.12 20.92 0.29
N MET A 679 21.35 19.63 0.13
CA MET A 679 22.38 19.14 -0.78
C MET A 679 22.03 19.45 -2.24
N GLN A 680 20.76 19.23 -2.61
CA GLN A 680 20.24 19.38 -3.97
C GLN A 680 18.75 19.73 -3.91
N ASN A 681 18.24 20.28 -5.02
CA ASN A 681 16.81 20.48 -5.25
C ASN A 681 16.13 21.23 -4.10
N ALA A 682 16.73 22.34 -3.64
CA ALA A 682 16.13 23.18 -2.60
C ALA A 682 14.71 23.65 -2.98
N PHE A 683 13.93 24.05 -1.98
CA PHE A 683 12.61 24.63 -2.23
C PHE A 683 12.69 25.89 -3.12
N SER A 684 13.73 26.70 -2.94
CA SER A 684 14.03 27.89 -3.75
C SER A 684 14.53 27.59 -5.18
N ASN A 685 14.59 26.32 -5.60
CA ASN A 685 15.05 25.98 -6.95
C ASN A 685 14.16 26.61 -8.02
N SER A 686 14.78 27.32 -8.97
CA SER A 686 14.07 28.07 -10.01
C SER A 686 13.52 27.23 -11.17
N LYS A 687 13.87 25.94 -11.25
CA LYS A 687 13.40 25.02 -12.31
C LYS A 687 12.37 24.04 -11.78
N THR A 688 12.66 23.39 -10.67
CA THR A 688 11.89 22.26 -10.14
C THR A 688 11.37 22.49 -8.72
N GLY A 689 11.38 23.74 -8.25
CA GLY A 689 10.92 24.12 -6.91
C GLY A 689 10.02 25.36 -6.93
N ALA A 690 9.66 25.80 -5.72
CA ALA A 690 8.82 26.97 -5.48
C ALA A 690 9.51 28.31 -5.80
N GLY A 691 10.82 28.33 -6.04
CA GLY A 691 11.58 29.52 -6.46
C GLY A 691 11.43 29.90 -7.94
N TYR A 692 10.58 29.21 -8.71
CA TYR A 692 10.34 29.52 -10.12
C TYR A 692 9.98 30.99 -10.35
N ASN A 693 10.61 31.61 -11.36
CA ASN A 693 10.43 33.02 -11.72
C ASN A 693 10.44 33.98 -10.50
N LYS A 694 11.45 33.84 -9.64
CA LYS A 694 11.58 34.62 -8.38
C LYS A 694 10.39 34.41 -7.44
N GLY A 695 9.96 33.16 -7.31
CA GLY A 695 8.84 32.76 -6.45
C GLY A 695 7.48 33.26 -6.91
N ALA A 696 7.28 33.49 -8.21
CA ALA A 696 6.01 34.01 -8.75
C ALA A 696 4.80 33.12 -8.46
N LEU A 697 5.03 31.83 -8.20
CA LEU A 697 3.99 30.85 -7.85
C LEU A 697 3.84 30.66 -6.34
N ASN A 698 4.66 31.33 -5.51
CA ASN A 698 4.60 31.25 -4.05
C ASN A 698 3.90 32.48 -3.46
N GLU A 699 2.90 32.28 -2.60
CA GLU A 699 2.15 33.38 -1.97
C GLU A 699 3.06 34.39 -1.25
N GLY A 700 4.13 33.91 -0.59
CA GLY A 700 5.12 34.74 0.11
C GLY A 700 6.31 35.22 -0.73
N GLY A 701 6.32 34.95 -2.04
CA GLY A 701 7.46 35.26 -2.93
C GLY A 701 8.70 34.40 -2.69
N GLU A 702 9.81 34.71 -3.40
CA GLU A 702 11.05 33.90 -3.37
C GLU A 702 11.66 33.77 -1.97
N GLY A 703 11.64 34.84 -1.17
CA GLY A 703 12.28 34.86 0.15
C GLY A 703 11.75 33.76 1.07
N GLU A 704 10.43 33.54 1.07
CA GLU A 704 9.79 32.53 1.90
C GLU A 704 10.02 31.08 1.43
N THR A 705 10.58 30.89 0.24
CA THR A 705 11.00 29.56 -0.25
C THR A 705 12.35 29.11 0.31
N LYS A 706 13.15 30.03 0.86
CA LYS A 706 14.46 29.74 1.44
C LYS A 706 14.34 29.37 2.91
N ILE A 707 15.21 28.49 3.39
CA ILE A 707 15.24 28.08 4.80
C ILE A 707 15.73 29.24 5.68
N LYS A 708 15.16 29.35 6.88
CA LYS A 708 15.49 30.36 7.88
C LYS A 708 16.31 29.74 9.03
N PHE A 709 17.21 30.50 9.65
CA PHE A 709 18.10 30.02 10.71
C PHE A 709 18.12 30.91 11.96
N GLY A 710 17.51 32.11 11.91
CA GLY A 710 17.50 33.08 13.01
C GLY A 710 18.63 34.11 12.96
N ASP A 711 19.57 33.99 12.04
CA ASP A 711 20.67 34.93 11.80
C ASP A 711 20.50 35.75 10.51
N ASN A 712 19.38 35.57 9.79
CA ASN A 712 19.13 36.12 8.47
C ASN A 712 20.11 35.62 7.40
N HIS A 713 20.58 34.36 7.50
CA HIS A 713 21.51 33.72 6.57
C HIS A 713 21.17 33.94 5.08
N ASN A 714 19.89 33.82 4.74
CA ASN A 714 19.39 33.89 3.36
C ASN A 714 18.75 35.24 2.99
N GLY A 715 18.84 36.26 3.86
CA GLY A 715 18.30 37.60 3.63
C GLY A 715 16.76 37.67 3.63
N ASN A 716 16.09 36.69 4.23
CA ASN A 716 14.64 36.49 4.23
C ASN A 716 14.03 36.48 5.65
N GLU A 717 14.71 37.08 6.63
CA GLU A 717 14.31 37.07 8.05
C GLU A 717 14.41 38.48 8.65
N ALA A 718 13.32 39.25 8.57
CA ALA A 718 13.26 40.59 9.17
C ALA A 718 13.34 40.59 10.70
N ASP A 719 12.99 39.48 11.33
CA ASP A 719 12.96 39.26 12.78
C ASP A 719 14.14 38.41 13.29
N ALA A 720 15.22 38.29 12.51
CA ALA A 720 16.40 37.57 12.92
C ALA A 720 17.02 38.12 14.22
N VAL A 721 17.49 37.21 15.07
CA VAL A 721 18.17 37.51 16.33
C VAL A 721 19.70 37.58 16.18
N GLY A 722 20.22 37.36 14.97
CA GLY A 722 21.63 37.48 14.63
C GLY A 722 22.49 36.27 15.00
N TYR A 723 21.86 35.13 15.36
CA TYR A 723 22.55 33.88 15.64
C TYR A 723 21.70 32.67 15.24
N GLN A 724 22.38 31.56 14.92
CA GLN A 724 21.78 30.26 14.68
C GLN A 724 21.77 29.41 15.97
N LEU A 725 20.93 28.37 16.01
CA LEU A 725 20.94 27.35 17.06
C LEU A 725 21.52 26.04 16.54
N GLU A 726 22.47 25.46 17.26
CA GLU A 726 22.82 24.05 17.07
C GLU A 726 21.73 23.14 17.65
N ALA A 727 21.66 21.89 17.18
CA ALA A 727 20.68 20.92 17.70
C ALA A 727 20.78 20.74 19.22
N GLY A 728 22.01 20.69 19.77
CA GLY A 728 22.25 20.56 21.21
C GLY A 728 21.96 21.82 22.03
N GLU A 729 21.89 22.99 21.39
CA GLU A 729 21.42 24.21 22.04
C GLU A 729 19.90 24.24 22.09
N LEU A 730 19.24 23.78 21.02
CA LEU A 730 17.79 23.72 20.94
C LEU A 730 17.20 22.61 21.82
N PHE A 731 17.66 21.36 21.68
CA PHE A 731 17.11 20.20 22.37
C PHE A 731 18.01 19.70 23.51
N LYS A 732 17.41 19.11 24.54
CA LYS A 732 18.16 18.57 25.69
C LYS A 732 19.02 17.35 25.34
N SER A 733 18.49 16.41 24.56
CA SER A 733 19.23 15.20 24.16
C SER A 733 18.93 14.75 22.73
N PRO A 734 19.37 15.49 21.70
CA PRO A 734 19.07 15.20 20.30
C PRO A 734 20.01 14.17 19.64
N TRP A 735 20.90 13.53 20.39
CA TRP A 735 21.99 12.72 19.84
C TRP A 735 21.59 11.25 19.66
N THR A 736 22.05 10.63 18.57
CA THR A 736 21.90 9.18 18.35
C THR A 736 22.86 8.38 19.24
N ILE A 737 22.49 7.14 19.58
CA ILE A 737 23.28 6.28 20.48
C ILE A 737 24.59 5.83 19.83
N GLY A 738 24.53 5.22 18.64
CA GLY A 738 25.72 4.68 17.98
C GLY A 738 26.44 5.70 17.10
N THR A 739 27.68 5.38 16.73
CA THR A 739 28.53 6.21 15.88
C THR A 739 28.54 5.77 14.41
N VAL A 740 28.76 6.73 13.51
CA VAL A 740 29.03 6.55 12.08
C VAL A 740 30.45 7.00 11.79
N ASN A 741 31.32 6.06 11.39
CA ASN A 741 32.70 6.34 10.99
C ASN A 741 32.85 6.49 9.47
N ALA A 742 31.97 5.86 8.70
CA ALA A 742 31.80 6.01 7.24
C ALA A 742 30.41 5.51 6.83
N LYS A 743 29.97 5.80 5.60
CA LYS A 743 28.67 5.35 5.08
C LYS A 743 28.40 3.85 5.28
N GLU A 744 29.43 3.01 5.15
CA GLU A 744 29.35 1.54 5.34
C GLU A 744 30.10 1.05 6.59
N LYS A 745 30.55 1.96 7.45
CA LYS A 745 31.20 1.64 8.74
C LYS A 745 30.49 2.40 9.86
N PHE A 746 29.52 1.75 10.47
CA PHE A 746 28.65 2.35 11.49
C PHE A 746 28.24 1.27 12.50
N GLN A 747 27.93 1.68 13.73
CA GLN A 747 27.36 0.78 14.75
C GLN A 747 25.89 0.48 14.45
N LYS A 748 25.39 -0.69 14.87
CA LYS A 748 23.97 -1.07 14.63
C LYS A 748 22.96 -0.01 15.09
N ASP A 749 23.27 0.70 16.18
CA ASP A 749 22.41 1.72 16.77
C ASP A 749 22.76 3.15 16.34
N ALA A 750 23.55 3.29 15.27
CA ALA A 750 24.01 4.60 14.80
C ALA A 750 22.90 5.53 14.30
N TYR A 751 21.70 5.01 14.09
CA TYR A 751 20.54 5.78 13.68
C TYR A 751 19.40 5.75 14.70
N ARG A 752 19.68 5.32 15.93
CA ARG A 752 18.69 5.15 17.00
C ARG A 752 18.87 6.17 18.11
N TYR A 753 17.79 6.39 18.85
CA TYR A 753 17.73 7.21 20.06
C TYR A 753 17.42 6.30 21.25
N SER A 754 18.04 6.54 22.41
CA SER A 754 17.85 5.69 23.61
C SER A 754 16.47 5.86 24.19
N ASP A 755 15.97 7.10 24.21
CA ASP A 755 14.60 7.45 24.52
C ASP A 755 14.26 8.76 23.80
N ILE A 756 12.97 8.99 23.56
CA ILE A 756 12.45 10.26 23.03
C ILE A 756 11.88 11.17 24.14
N SER A 757 11.93 10.73 25.40
CA SER A 757 11.44 11.49 26.56
C SER A 757 12.24 12.76 26.79
N GLY A 758 13.52 12.78 26.37
CA GLY A 758 14.40 13.94 26.40
C GLY A 758 14.30 14.89 25.19
N PHE A 759 13.39 14.64 24.24
CA PHE A 759 13.33 15.38 22.97
C PHE A 759 12.56 16.71 23.06
N TYR A 760 12.80 17.52 24.11
CA TYR A 760 12.16 18.83 24.29
C TYR A 760 13.18 19.98 24.23
N TYR A 761 12.66 21.19 24.00
CA TYR A 761 13.45 22.40 23.92
C TYR A 761 14.10 22.74 25.26
N ASN A 762 15.35 23.17 25.22
CA ASN A 762 16.04 23.74 26.38
C ASN A 762 15.38 25.05 26.80
N ALA A 763 15.25 25.28 28.11
CA ALA A 763 14.59 26.46 28.66
C ALA A 763 15.51 27.71 28.73
N SER A 764 16.56 27.77 27.91
CA SER A 764 17.53 28.87 27.91
C SER A 764 16.96 30.15 27.30
N ASP A 765 17.46 31.31 27.74
CA ASP A 765 17.09 32.61 27.16
C ASP A 765 17.42 32.69 25.67
N LYS A 766 18.52 32.05 25.24
CA LYS A 766 18.93 31.96 23.84
C LYS A 766 17.85 31.24 23.00
N VAL A 767 17.33 30.10 23.47
CA VAL A 767 16.25 29.38 22.77
C VAL A 767 14.95 30.18 22.80
N LYS A 768 14.54 30.71 23.97
CA LYS A 768 13.25 31.41 24.13
C LYS A 768 13.13 32.71 23.32
N ARG A 769 14.24 33.37 23.02
CA ARG A 769 14.28 34.58 22.17
C ARG A 769 14.36 34.28 20.68
N HIS A 770 14.74 33.05 20.29
CA HIS A 770 14.93 32.69 18.90
C HIS A 770 13.60 32.58 18.14
N PRO A 771 13.52 32.95 16.84
CA PRO A 771 12.31 32.83 16.02
C PRO A 771 11.70 31.43 15.98
N ILE A 772 12.54 30.38 16.02
CA ILE A 772 12.07 29.00 16.20
C ILE A 772 11.11 28.92 17.38
N TYR A 773 11.44 29.53 18.53
CA TYR A 773 10.56 29.56 19.69
C TYR A 773 9.41 30.57 19.54
N THR A 774 9.69 31.83 19.20
CA THR A 774 8.65 32.88 19.25
C THR A 774 7.56 32.74 18.17
N LYS A 775 7.87 32.14 17.02
CA LYS A 775 6.90 31.90 15.92
C LYS A 775 6.21 30.53 15.96
N GLU A 776 6.48 29.75 16.99
CA GLU A 776 5.91 28.42 17.14
C GLU A 776 6.30 27.44 16.01
N ILE A 777 7.56 27.50 15.57
CA ILE A 777 8.08 26.63 14.51
C ILE A 777 8.26 25.19 14.99
N GLY A 778 7.95 24.26 14.09
CA GLY A 778 8.00 22.83 14.32
C GLY A 778 6.83 22.31 15.14
N ASP A 779 6.95 21.05 15.52
CA ASP A 779 6.00 20.37 16.37
C ASP A 779 5.89 21.09 17.74
N PRO A 780 4.69 21.58 18.12
CA PRO A 780 4.52 22.40 19.33
C PRO A 780 4.82 21.64 20.63
N ARG A 781 4.77 20.31 20.62
CA ARG A 781 4.86 19.48 21.83
C ARG A 781 6.18 19.65 22.56
N TRP A 782 7.26 19.84 21.80
CA TRP A 782 8.62 19.93 22.33
C TRP A 782 8.88 21.20 23.14
N ARG A 783 7.98 22.18 23.12
CA ARG A 783 8.11 23.42 23.92
C ARG A 783 7.74 23.24 25.37
N THR A 784 6.92 22.24 25.68
CA THR A 784 6.28 22.10 26.99
C THR A 784 7.18 21.46 28.05
N GLY A 785 8.29 20.83 27.63
CA GLY A 785 9.15 20.04 28.51
C GLY A 785 8.51 18.75 29.04
N LYS A 786 7.28 18.41 28.60
CA LYS A 786 6.58 17.19 28.99
C LYS A 786 6.98 16.03 28.09
N SER A 787 7.19 14.84 28.67
CA SER A 787 7.37 13.62 27.89
C SER A 787 6.08 13.29 27.13
N TRP A 788 6.21 12.92 25.85
CA TRP A 788 5.09 12.59 24.96
C TRP A 788 4.24 11.40 25.44
N ASP A 789 4.87 10.47 26.11
CA ASP A 789 4.32 9.17 26.52
C ASP A 789 4.21 9.03 28.04
N GLY A 790 4.49 10.09 28.81
CA GLY A 790 4.59 10.03 30.26
C GLY A 790 5.73 9.13 30.78
N GLY A 791 6.71 8.79 29.94
CA GLY A 791 7.86 7.94 30.26
C GLY A 791 7.57 6.43 30.26
N LYS A 792 6.50 5.98 29.58
CA LYS A 792 5.99 4.61 29.65
C LYS A 792 6.16 3.78 28.36
N ASN A 793 6.59 4.37 27.24
CA ASN A 793 6.86 3.62 26.02
C ASN A 793 8.24 2.95 26.10
N HIS A 794 8.27 1.75 26.68
CA HIS A 794 9.39 0.83 26.48
C HIS A 794 9.18 0.11 25.15
N THR A 795 9.78 0.61 24.08
CA THR A 795 9.83 -0.17 22.83
C THR A 795 10.85 -1.29 23.01
N VAL A 796 10.36 -2.51 23.12
CA VAL A 796 11.19 -3.70 23.27
C VAL A 796 11.56 -4.22 21.88
N LYS A 797 12.87 -4.28 21.57
CA LYS A 797 13.39 -4.73 20.26
C LYS A 797 13.77 -6.21 20.31
N SER A 798 13.73 -6.86 19.16
CA SER A 798 14.16 -8.26 18.98
C SER A 798 15.59 -8.57 19.40
N GLY A 799 16.49 -7.56 19.40
CA GLY A 799 17.88 -7.68 19.86
C GLY A 799 18.14 -7.19 21.29
N ASP A 800 17.16 -6.51 21.91
CA ASP A 800 17.25 -6.05 23.31
C ASP A 800 16.59 -7.04 24.28
N LEU A 801 15.85 -8.01 23.73
CA LEU A 801 15.36 -9.17 24.44
C LEU A 801 16.50 -10.17 24.63
N THR A 802 17.18 -10.12 25.77
CA THR A 802 17.82 -11.32 26.32
C THR A 802 16.71 -12.31 26.65
N TYR A 803 16.52 -13.30 25.78
CA TYR A 803 15.68 -14.47 26.05
C TYR A 803 16.46 -15.52 26.82
#